data_AF-A0A2E5MJZ0-F1
#
_entry.id   AF-A0A2E5MJZ0-F1
#
_cell.length_a   1.000
_cell.length_b   1.000
_cell.length_c   1.000
_cell.angle_alpha   90.00
_cell.angle_beta   90.00
_cell.angle_gamma   90.00
#
_symmetry.space_group_name_H-M   'P 1'
#
loop_
_entity.id
_entity.type
_entity.pdbx_description
1 polymer ?
#
loop_
_entity_poly.entity_id
_entity_poly.type
_entity_poly.pdbx_seq_one_letter_code
_entity_poly.pdbx_strand_id
1 'polypeptide(L)'
;MANPHTRKPLYTMLTFWLALVFALLFVLYVIVGFVGVPWWLERNLPPMLKENMGWETTIDNIDFNPFLLTLDVTGFKAKDDTGTDVVTLEKLHTDVAYFKLFTGTVGFENITLVRPFTRIDLLQDYGINLAKDWNSRHSDDKPEDAPNDAADDSPLRVYFDEIALQEGHIRFRDFSTDKNQTFDIQPLNLDLNDLATFNDGSEDSDYQLSAAIDKQQIKWEGSMALRPFRSNGSVELTDITYSTLWHFAEQYAPYVVDNGSLSLKTDYAMHGGEQFDLQTRNGELSIKNISARLADSDTPFAKLASLAVSDIGFSLTERALSIDSIALSGLDGSVSRSEDGTINLMQPYAQSEQEPEEPAAGAGEPENNSPEFRWNINSITLADSKLNWQDNSLATPANLSVSDLNIEIGQLKGNQEDPVPYELNLNTGEQGTLSVKGQTTLSPFTLEASLALDKIALAPFEPYVQDSADLKLNNGLLTVNGKLDLDDQTPTLTGTFNGSGQINDLALSRPGSDEPLLAWRSVVAQPIEYNLDPARLEIGRITVTDPKGHIVLFKDGTTNIDQITGGPETADTATPQANTTEAAADEPTTDEQKPEFIFRIQDINIANGDFDFVDRSIEPVFSTRLSALEGNIEGLSNISPQQGKINLKGKLGERGSLAVTGSIGTLGEEDTTKLKLNADNLAMSDLSPYFGRYVGYSVDSGKLKLDLDYDITGSHIKADNRVIMDQLALGESVQSEEAVNAPVRLGLSLLRDGDGVIDIDLPIEGDLDDPEFRVGRVVMRTFVNLLARVATSPFNVLGSVAELAGFSGEELGQMAFVPGEARLAPGEEKKFELLAKALSDRSQLLLNVRGSVAPELDELGLKSQKLFNKVGLRDNASIRERITALESQYSQQQGQAALDNLKQSAGKTGNERLDDGTWLETLAKDMTADVSLPPEALDQLAKQRGAMLHDRLAKEFNIPDDQLFMLAPSRDAKTVTTADKIQVIVPFTMDAR
;
A
#
# COMPACT_ATOMS: atom_id res chain seq x y z
N MET A 1 121.31 44.74 -50.33
CA MET A 1 120.91 45.72 -49.31
C MET A 1 120.00 46.73 -50.00
N ALA A 2 118.79 47.10 -49.59
CA ALA A 2 117.95 46.72 -48.47
C ALA A 2 116.49 47.19 -48.79
N ASN A 3 115.53 46.42 -48.27
CA ASN A 3 114.13 46.68 -47.89
C ASN A 3 113.04 47.27 -48.84
N PRO A 4 111.85 46.64 -48.88
CA PRO A 4 110.60 47.21 -49.38
C PRO A 4 109.79 47.91 -48.27
N HIS A 5 109.14 49.03 -48.57
CA HIS A 5 108.16 49.68 -47.69
C HIS A 5 106.73 49.23 -48.03
N THR A 6 106.10 48.55 -47.09
CA THR A 6 104.71 48.11 -47.09
C THR A 6 103.75 49.25 -46.75
N ARG A 7 102.69 49.42 -47.56
CA ARG A 7 101.53 50.29 -47.23
C ARG A 7 100.70 49.62 -46.12
N LYS A 8 100.42 50.36 -45.05
CA LYS A 8 99.55 49.91 -43.93
C LYS A 8 98.07 49.91 -44.36
N PRO A 9 97.26 48.90 -44.00
CA PRO A 9 95.86 48.80 -44.43
C PRO A 9 94.92 49.65 -43.55
N LEU A 10 93.98 50.38 -44.18
CA LEU A 10 92.95 51.20 -43.51
C LEU A 10 91.93 50.40 -42.67
N TYR A 11 91.91 49.06 -42.78
CA TYR A 11 90.96 48.20 -42.07
C TYR A 11 91.16 48.20 -40.54
N THR A 12 92.38 48.39 -40.03
CA THR A 12 92.67 48.28 -38.59
C THR A 12 92.11 49.43 -37.75
N MET A 13 91.89 50.62 -38.32
CA MET A 13 91.25 51.74 -37.61
C MET A 13 89.73 51.64 -37.61
N LEU A 14 89.13 51.19 -38.72
CA LEU A 14 87.69 50.94 -38.80
C LEU A 14 87.27 49.82 -37.83
N THR A 15 88.06 48.74 -37.75
CA THR A 15 87.81 47.63 -36.81
C THR A 15 87.94 48.05 -35.34
N PHE A 16 88.85 48.98 -35.01
CA PHE A 16 88.99 49.50 -33.64
C PHE A 16 87.78 50.35 -33.23
N TRP A 17 87.32 51.27 -34.10
CA TRP A 17 86.14 52.08 -33.82
C TRP A 17 84.84 51.25 -33.82
N LEU A 18 84.73 50.26 -34.70
CA LEU A 18 83.62 49.28 -34.65
C LEU A 18 83.65 48.46 -33.36
N ALA A 19 84.83 48.01 -32.90
CA ALA A 19 84.96 47.27 -31.64
C ALA A 19 84.66 48.15 -30.42
N LEU A 20 85.05 49.43 -30.44
CA LEU A 20 84.75 50.40 -29.38
C LEU A 20 83.24 50.72 -29.34
N VAL A 21 82.62 50.95 -30.49
CA VAL A 21 81.16 51.16 -30.60
C VAL A 21 80.41 49.91 -30.16
N PHE A 22 80.86 48.72 -30.55
CA PHE A 22 80.28 47.45 -30.11
C PHE A 22 80.43 47.25 -28.61
N ALA A 23 81.61 47.51 -28.03
CA ALA A 23 81.82 47.43 -26.59
C ALA A 23 80.96 48.45 -25.83
N LEU A 24 80.79 49.66 -26.37
CA LEU A 24 79.94 50.69 -25.78
C LEU A 24 78.45 50.33 -25.87
N LEU A 25 78.00 49.79 -27.00
CA LEU A 25 76.64 49.27 -27.17
C LEU A 25 76.39 48.04 -26.30
N PHE A 26 77.39 47.18 -26.11
CA PHE A 26 77.32 46.03 -25.22
C PHE A 26 77.23 46.46 -23.75
N VAL A 27 78.08 47.39 -23.31
CA VAL A 27 77.99 47.96 -21.95
C VAL A 27 76.65 48.68 -21.75
N LEU A 28 76.18 49.43 -22.75
CA LEU A 28 74.86 50.05 -22.72
C LEU A 28 73.75 49.01 -22.61
N TYR A 29 73.80 47.93 -23.38
CA TYR A 29 72.85 46.80 -23.32
C TYR A 29 72.84 46.15 -21.93
N VAL A 30 74.00 45.91 -21.34
CA VAL A 30 74.13 45.34 -19.98
C VAL A 30 73.53 46.28 -18.93
N ILE A 31 73.80 47.58 -19.01
CA ILE A 31 73.24 48.57 -18.07
C ILE A 31 71.73 48.70 -18.27
N VAL A 32 71.26 48.81 -19.51
CA VAL A 32 69.82 48.90 -19.83
C VAL A 32 69.10 47.64 -19.38
N GLY A 33 69.69 46.46 -19.54
CA GLY A 33 69.13 45.20 -19.08
C GLY A 33 69.08 45.09 -17.55
N PHE A 34 70.24 45.00 -16.89
CA PHE A 34 70.29 44.72 -15.44
C PHE A 34 69.80 45.86 -14.55
N VAL A 35 69.82 47.11 -15.03
CA VAL A 35 69.38 48.28 -14.24
C VAL A 35 68.17 48.94 -14.89
N GLY A 36 68.21 49.17 -16.21
CA GLY A 36 67.16 49.91 -16.91
C GLY A 36 65.79 49.21 -16.89
N VAL A 37 65.73 47.91 -17.20
CA VAL A 37 64.48 47.14 -17.25
C VAL A 37 63.87 46.99 -15.84
N PRO A 38 64.59 46.52 -14.80
CA PRO A 38 64.07 46.48 -13.44
C PRO A 38 63.59 47.85 -12.93
N TRP A 39 64.41 48.89 -13.11
CA TRP A 39 64.05 50.26 -12.71
C TRP A 39 62.80 50.76 -13.44
N TRP A 40 62.68 50.46 -14.74
CA TRP A 40 61.51 50.85 -15.52
C TRP A 40 60.25 50.12 -15.05
N LEU A 41 60.32 48.81 -14.81
CA LEU A 41 59.18 48.03 -14.30
C LEU A 41 58.78 48.47 -12.90
N GLU A 42 59.73 48.62 -11.97
CA GLU A 42 59.46 49.06 -10.59
C GLU A 42 58.82 50.46 -10.55
N ARG A 43 59.23 51.35 -11.48
CA ARG A 43 58.71 52.73 -11.55
C ARG A 43 57.38 52.85 -12.29
N ASN A 44 57.15 52.07 -13.35
CA ASN A 44 56.00 52.25 -14.25
C ASN A 44 54.88 51.24 -14.03
N LEU A 45 55.15 50.04 -13.50
CA LEU A 45 54.10 49.03 -13.30
C LEU A 45 53.06 49.47 -12.25
N PRO A 46 53.43 50.02 -11.07
CA PRO A 46 52.44 50.51 -10.11
C PRO A 46 51.53 51.63 -10.63
N PRO A 47 52.03 52.73 -11.26
CA PRO A 47 51.14 53.75 -11.81
C PRO A 47 50.29 53.24 -12.97
N MET A 48 50.79 52.32 -13.81
CA MET A 48 49.99 51.69 -14.88
C MET A 48 48.80 50.91 -14.32
N LEU A 49 49.00 50.12 -13.27
CA LEU A 49 47.90 49.38 -12.63
C LEU A 49 46.97 50.31 -11.84
N LYS A 50 47.49 51.39 -11.24
CA LYS A 50 46.64 52.40 -10.58
C LYS A 50 45.77 53.17 -11.58
N GLU A 51 46.29 53.48 -12.77
CA GLU A 51 45.56 54.19 -13.82
C GLU A 51 44.51 53.30 -14.47
N ASN A 52 44.88 52.09 -14.89
CA ASN A 52 44.02 51.20 -15.67
C ASN A 52 43.06 50.34 -14.82
N MET A 53 43.48 49.94 -13.61
CA MET A 53 42.70 49.06 -12.72
C MET A 53 42.30 49.74 -11.41
N GLY A 54 42.85 50.91 -11.08
CA GLY A 54 42.66 51.50 -9.75
C GLY A 54 43.45 50.81 -8.64
N TRP A 55 44.29 49.82 -8.94
CA TRP A 55 44.96 49.03 -7.91
C TRP A 55 46.22 49.70 -7.36
N GLU A 56 46.40 49.66 -6.05
CA GLU A 56 47.67 50.00 -5.40
C GLU A 56 48.59 48.78 -5.40
N THR A 57 49.70 48.88 -6.14
CA THR A 57 50.64 47.77 -6.34
C THR A 57 51.96 47.99 -5.60
N THR A 58 52.43 46.95 -4.92
CA THR A 58 53.77 46.87 -4.32
C THR A 58 54.49 45.64 -4.85
N ILE A 59 55.81 45.75 -5.02
CA ILE A 59 56.68 44.69 -5.54
C ILE A 59 57.93 44.69 -4.67
N ASP A 60 58.35 43.52 -4.17
CA ASP A 60 59.51 43.42 -3.27
C ASP A 60 60.84 43.48 -4.05
N ASN A 61 60.93 42.75 -5.18
CA ASN A 61 62.10 42.76 -6.04
C ASN A 61 61.76 42.44 -7.50
N ILE A 62 62.51 43.02 -8.44
CA ILE A 62 62.47 42.71 -9.88
C ILE A 62 63.90 42.50 -10.36
N ASP A 63 64.23 41.30 -10.82
CA ASP A 63 65.52 40.98 -11.41
C ASP A 63 65.35 40.65 -12.90
N PHE A 64 66.15 41.27 -13.76
CA PHE A 64 66.19 40.95 -15.18
C PHE A 64 67.61 40.60 -15.62
N ASN A 65 67.79 39.43 -16.22
CA ASN A 65 69.05 39.00 -16.79
C ASN A 65 69.03 39.18 -18.32
N PRO A 66 69.63 40.25 -18.89
CA PRO A 66 69.62 40.48 -20.33
C PRO A 66 70.43 39.47 -21.15
N PHE A 67 71.27 38.63 -20.54
CA PHE A 67 72.01 37.60 -21.28
C PHE A 67 71.19 36.33 -21.47
N LEU A 68 70.37 36.01 -20.48
CA LEU A 68 69.48 34.86 -20.50
C LEU A 68 68.04 35.24 -20.88
N LEU A 69 67.75 36.55 -20.98
CA LEU A 69 66.41 37.12 -21.11
C LEU A 69 65.41 36.59 -20.07
N THR A 70 65.87 36.38 -18.83
CA THR A 70 65.03 35.95 -17.72
C THR A 70 64.53 37.16 -16.92
N LEU A 71 63.27 37.12 -16.49
CA LEU A 71 62.65 38.08 -15.59
C LEU A 71 62.11 37.34 -14.36
N ASP A 72 62.60 37.71 -13.19
CA ASP A 72 62.09 37.24 -11.90
C ASP A 72 61.43 38.42 -11.17
N VAL A 73 60.17 38.26 -10.76
CA VAL A 73 59.44 39.22 -9.92
C VAL A 73 59.03 38.52 -8.64
N THR A 74 59.40 39.06 -7.48
CA THR A 74 59.03 38.49 -6.17
C THR A 74 58.19 39.45 -5.34
N GLY A 75 57.27 38.88 -4.57
CA GLY A 75 56.45 39.62 -3.61
C GLY A 75 55.51 40.66 -4.25
N PHE A 76 54.94 40.37 -5.42
CA PHE A 76 53.97 41.26 -6.05
C PHE A 76 52.63 41.20 -5.32
N LYS A 77 52.07 42.36 -4.99
CA LYS A 77 50.77 42.52 -4.34
C LYS A 77 50.03 43.70 -4.93
N ALA A 78 48.76 43.51 -5.28
CA ALA A 78 47.86 44.53 -5.79
C ALA A 78 46.60 44.58 -4.93
N LYS A 79 46.26 45.77 -4.44
CA LYS A 79 45.10 46.06 -3.61
C LYS A 79 44.11 46.94 -4.34
N ASP A 80 42.82 46.70 -4.16
CA ASP A 80 41.78 47.60 -4.66
C ASP A 80 41.71 48.92 -3.88
N ASP A 81 40.83 49.83 -4.30
CA ASP A 81 40.57 51.11 -3.63
C ASP A 81 40.02 50.96 -2.18
N THR A 82 39.66 49.74 -1.74
CA THR A 82 39.28 49.44 -0.34
C THR A 82 40.45 48.98 0.53
N GLY A 83 41.64 48.83 -0.06
CA GLY A 83 42.85 48.35 0.62
C GLY A 83 42.89 46.83 0.82
N THR A 84 42.02 46.09 0.13
CA THR A 84 41.95 44.62 0.20
C THR A 84 42.74 44.00 -0.95
N ASP A 85 43.48 42.93 -0.71
CA ASP A 85 44.25 42.23 -1.75
C ASP A 85 43.30 41.70 -2.85
N VAL A 86 43.68 41.93 -4.11
CA VAL A 86 42.96 41.46 -5.31
C VAL A 86 43.80 40.44 -6.06
N VAL A 87 45.08 40.75 -6.27
CA VAL A 87 46.06 39.83 -6.89
C VAL A 87 47.34 39.86 -6.07
N THR A 88 47.86 38.70 -5.68
CA THR A 88 49.21 38.59 -5.11
C THR A 88 49.94 37.40 -5.73
N LEU A 89 51.26 37.42 -5.71
CA LEU A 89 52.08 36.26 -6.12
C LEU A 89 53.40 36.29 -5.35
N GLU A 90 53.88 35.12 -4.93
CA GLU A 90 55.16 35.01 -4.24
C GLU A 90 56.32 35.18 -5.21
N LYS A 91 56.24 34.50 -6.35
CA LYS A 91 57.25 34.55 -7.41
C LYS A 91 56.61 34.38 -8.79
N LEU A 92 57.02 35.24 -9.72
CA LEU A 92 56.85 35.06 -11.16
C LEU A 92 58.25 34.90 -11.77
N HIS A 93 58.45 33.85 -12.54
CA HIS A 93 59.68 33.61 -13.31
C HIS A 93 59.30 33.47 -14.79
N THR A 94 60.00 34.17 -15.68
CA THR A 94 59.79 34.00 -17.12
C THR A 94 61.07 34.10 -17.93
N ASP A 95 61.24 33.20 -18.90
CA ASP A 95 62.39 33.13 -19.79
C ASP A 95 61.94 33.39 -21.24
N VAL A 96 62.52 34.40 -21.91
CA VAL A 96 62.18 34.70 -23.31
C VAL A 96 63.17 34.01 -24.26
N ALA A 97 62.66 33.22 -25.19
CA ALA A 97 63.43 32.46 -26.17
C ALA A 97 64.08 33.40 -27.22
N TYR A 98 65.35 33.76 -26.99
CA TYR A 98 66.12 34.70 -27.82
C TYR A 98 66.13 34.36 -29.32
N PHE A 99 66.30 33.08 -29.67
CA PHE A 99 66.46 32.67 -31.07
C PHE A 99 65.15 32.66 -31.88
N LYS A 100 63.99 32.50 -31.23
CA LYS A 100 62.67 32.50 -31.90
C LYS A 100 62.25 33.89 -32.39
N LEU A 101 62.82 34.95 -31.82
CA LEU A 101 62.60 36.33 -32.27
C LEU A 101 63.10 36.58 -33.71
N PHE A 102 64.18 35.88 -34.14
CA PHE A 102 64.68 35.98 -35.52
C PHE A 102 63.75 35.32 -36.56
N THR A 103 62.86 34.44 -36.12
CA THR A 103 61.83 33.80 -36.97
C THR A 103 60.48 34.52 -36.93
N GLY A 104 60.41 35.68 -36.25
CA GLY A 104 59.17 36.46 -36.12
C GLY A 104 58.18 35.89 -35.08
N THR A 105 58.63 35.02 -34.17
CA THR A 105 57.81 34.42 -33.12
C THR A 105 58.33 34.87 -31.75
N VAL A 106 57.44 35.38 -30.89
CA VAL A 106 57.77 35.64 -29.48
C VAL A 106 57.63 34.32 -28.73
N GLY A 107 58.75 33.72 -28.31
CA GLY A 107 58.76 32.45 -27.58
C GLY A 107 59.05 32.66 -26.10
N PHE A 108 58.38 31.93 -25.23
CA PHE A 108 58.69 31.82 -23.80
C PHE A 108 59.12 30.38 -23.52
N GLU A 109 60.27 30.17 -22.87
CA GLU A 109 60.75 28.84 -22.47
C GLU A 109 60.04 28.40 -21.19
N ASN A 110 60.04 29.22 -20.15
CA ASN A 110 59.30 28.92 -18.93
C ASN A 110 58.48 30.13 -18.49
N ILE A 111 57.27 29.90 -17.99
CA ILE A 111 56.49 30.86 -17.21
C ILE A 111 56.02 30.15 -15.94
N THR A 112 56.63 30.45 -14.80
CA THR A 112 56.26 29.86 -13.51
C THR A 112 55.65 30.89 -12.58
N LEU A 113 54.44 30.63 -12.09
CA LEU A 113 53.78 31.40 -11.04
C LEU A 113 53.68 30.56 -9.76
N VAL A 114 54.36 31.01 -8.69
CA VAL A 114 54.34 30.34 -7.38
C VAL A 114 53.42 31.08 -6.42
N ARG A 115 52.47 30.34 -5.83
CA ARG A 115 51.42 30.84 -4.94
C ARG A 115 50.69 32.09 -5.45
N PRO A 116 50.22 32.13 -6.71
CA PRO A 116 49.39 33.24 -7.15
C PRO A 116 48.04 33.20 -6.43
N PHE A 117 47.65 34.33 -5.88
CA PHE A 117 46.33 34.57 -5.29
C PHE A 117 45.52 35.49 -6.19
N THR A 118 44.25 35.20 -6.42
CA THR A 118 43.30 36.14 -7.03
C THR A 118 41.95 36.10 -6.34
N ARG A 119 41.37 37.28 -6.09
CA ARG A 119 40.03 37.45 -5.53
C ARG A 119 39.05 37.80 -6.64
N ILE A 120 38.05 36.95 -6.83
CA ILE A 120 36.96 37.14 -7.79
C ILE A 120 35.67 37.34 -7.00
N ASP A 121 35.06 38.51 -7.13
CA ASP A 121 33.79 38.84 -6.50
C ASP A 121 32.71 38.90 -7.58
N LEU A 122 31.75 37.98 -7.56
CA LEU A 122 30.54 38.05 -8.39
C LEU A 122 29.56 39.03 -7.72
N LEU A 123 29.24 40.11 -8.41
CA LEU A 123 28.44 41.21 -7.92
C LEU A 123 26.94 40.99 -8.21
N GLN A 124 26.07 41.81 -7.61
CA GLN A 124 24.61 41.74 -7.80
C GLN A 124 24.15 41.93 -9.26
N ASP A 125 24.96 42.57 -10.10
CA ASP A 125 24.71 42.75 -11.53
C ASP A 125 25.27 41.60 -12.38
N TYR A 126 25.70 40.50 -11.75
CA TYR A 126 26.44 39.39 -12.35
C TYR A 126 27.79 39.80 -12.99
N GLY A 127 28.25 41.03 -12.76
CA GLY A 127 29.60 41.47 -13.10
C GLY A 127 30.63 40.94 -12.11
N ILE A 128 31.91 40.95 -12.49
CA ILE A 128 33.02 40.61 -11.58
C ILE A 128 33.81 41.86 -11.18
N ASN A 129 34.36 41.88 -9.97
CA ASN A 129 35.21 42.99 -9.49
C ASN A 129 36.32 43.39 -10.48
N LEU A 130 37.02 42.44 -11.10
CA LEU A 130 38.10 42.72 -12.05
C LEU A 130 37.63 43.51 -13.28
N ALA A 131 36.48 43.12 -13.84
CA ALA A 131 35.88 43.78 -15.00
C ALA A 131 35.31 45.15 -14.61
N LYS A 132 34.71 45.27 -13.42
CA LYS A 132 34.26 46.55 -12.87
C LYS A 132 35.43 47.52 -12.69
N ASP A 133 36.53 47.05 -12.11
CA ASP A 133 37.74 47.84 -11.87
C ASP A 133 38.30 48.38 -13.20
N TRP A 134 38.42 47.52 -14.23
CA TRP A 134 38.81 47.92 -15.58
C TRP A 134 37.83 48.89 -16.23
N ASN A 135 36.55 48.53 -16.31
CA ASN A 135 35.53 49.32 -16.98
C ASN A 135 35.37 50.69 -16.33
N SER A 136 35.42 50.79 -14.99
CA SER A 136 35.31 52.06 -14.26
C SER A 136 36.38 53.09 -14.65
N ARG A 137 37.50 52.64 -15.23
CA ARG A 137 38.60 53.48 -15.72
C ARG A 137 38.61 53.69 -17.24
N HIS A 138 37.82 52.91 -17.99
CA HIS A 138 37.78 52.93 -19.45
C HIS A 138 36.39 53.21 -20.05
N SER A 139 35.39 53.56 -19.23
CA SER A 139 33.97 53.72 -19.65
C SER A 139 33.68 54.95 -20.54
N ASP A 140 34.64 55.84 -20.78
CA ASP A 140 34.41 57.07 -21.58
C ASP A 140 34.63 56.91 -23.10
N ASP A 141 35.13 55.76 -23.58
CA ASP A 141 35.26 55.49 -25.02
C ASP A 141 34.11 54.62 -25.53
N LYS A 142 33.04 55.26 -26.03
CA LYS A 142 32.18 54.61 -27.04
C LYS A 142 33.02 54.37 -28.28
N PRO A 143 32.93 53.20 -28.95
CA PRO A 143 33.53 53.04 -30.26
C PRO A 143 32.72 53.88 -31.27
N GLU A 144 33.20 55.08 -31.54
CA GLU A 144 32.88 55.82 -32.76
C GLU A 144 33.61 55.13 -33.91
N ASP A 145 32.86 54.75 -34.95
CA ASP A 145 33.29 54.21 -36.25
C ASP A 145 34.81 54.15 -36.49
N ALA A 146 35.43 53.01 -36.18
CA ALA A 146 36.76 52.71 -36.69
C ALA A 146 36.68 52.52 -38.22
N PRO A 147 37.47 53.24 -39.04
CA PRO A 147 37.48 53.05 -40.48
C PRO A 147 37.90 51.63 -40.84
N ASN A 148 37.11 51.01 -41.70
CA ASN A 148 37.34 49.70 -42.29
C ASN A 148 38.47 49.76 -43.33
N ASP A 149 39.71 50.00 -42.89
CA ASP A 149 40.92 49.74 -43.66
C ASP A 149 41.65 48.56 -43.00
N ALA A 150 41.26 47.35 -43.39
CA ALA A 150 41.97 46.12 -43.07
C ALA A 150 43.35 46.15 -43.75
N ALA A 151 44.34 46.68 -43.03
CA ALA A 151 45.72 46.33 -43.25
C ALA A 151 45.92 44.84 -42.89
N ASP A 152 46.69 44.15 -43.72
CA ASP A 152 47.12 42.76 -43.61
C ASP A 152 48.01 42.54 -42.36
N ASP A 153 47.42 42.66 -41.17
CA ASP A 153 48.11 42.49 -39.89
C ASP A 153 47.91 41.06 -39.40
N SER A 154 48.78 40.16 -39.86
CA SER A 154 48.84 38.80 -39.34
C SER A 154 49.10 38.86 -37.82
N PRO A 155 48.26 38.22 -36.98
CA PRO A 155 48.37 38.32 -35.53
C PRO A 155 49.74 37.86 -35.03
N LEU A 156 50.25 38.52 -33.98
CA LEU A 156 51.54 38.20 -33.36
C LEU A 156 51.63 36.70 -33.04
N ARG A 157 52.67 36.04 -33.57
CA ARG A 157 52.95 34.63 -33.33
C ARG A 157 53.63 34.50 -31.97
N VAL A 158 52.96 33.86 -31.02
CA VAL A 158 53.46 33.63 -29.66
C VAL A 158 53.49 32.13 -29.39
N TYR A 159 54.56 31.66 -28.75
CA TYR A 159 54.75 30.26 -28.36
C TYR A 159 55.20 30.18 -26.90
N PHE A 160 54.65 29.24 -26.15
CA PHE A 160 55.01 28.94 -24.76
C PHE A 160 55.43 27.48 -24.67
N ASP A 161 56.66 27.21 -24.24
CA ASP A 161 57.19 25.85 -24.05
C ASP A 161 56.61 25.23 -22.77
N GLU A 162 56.76 25.91 -21.61
CA GLU A 162 56.13 25.51 -20.34
C GLU A 162 55.47 26.71 -19.62
N ILE A 163 54.21 26.56 -19.21
CA ILE A 163 53.53 27.44 -18.25
C ILE A 163 53.11 26.60 -17.04
N ALA A 164 53.67 26.93 -15.88
CA ALA A 164 53.41 26.25 -14.61
C ALA A 164 52.84 27.21 -13.56
N LEU A 165 51.72 26.85 -12.96
CA LEU A 165 51.11 27.51 -11.81
C LEU A 165 51.18 26.55 -10.64
N GLN A 166 51.84 26.94 -9.55
CA GLN A 166 52.12 26.08 -8.40
C GLN A 166 51.49 26.65 -7.14
N GLU A 167 50.70 25.83 -6.43
CA GLU A 167 50.06 26.18 -5.15
C GLU A 167 49.22 27.49 -5.22
N GLY A 168 48.53 27.73 -6.33
CA GLY A 168 47.67 28.90 -6.48
C GLY A 168 46.42 28.87 -5.61
N HIS A 169 45.82 30.04 -5.42
CA HIS A 169 44.64 30.25 -4.60
C HIS A 169 43.67 31.23 -5.28
N ILE A 170 42.50 30.76 -5.66
CA ILE A 170 41.40 31.64 -6.08
C ILE A 170 40.40 31.74 -4.94
N ARG A 171 40.10 32.97 -4.50
CA ARG A 171 38.98 33.23 -3.60
C ARG A 171 37.82 33.77 -4.41
N PHE A 172 36.81 32.92 -4.61
CA PHE A 172 35.56 33.30 -5.26
C PHE A 172 34.53 33.70 -4.19
N ARG A 173 33.97 34.90 -4.29
CA ARG A 173 32.93 35.41 -3.40
C ARG A 173 31.70 35.75 -4.21
N ASP A 174 30.58 35.12 -3.89
CA ASP A 174 29.32 35.37 -4.56
C ASP A 174 28.46 36.32 -3.74
N PHE A 175 28.15 37.48 -4.33
CA PHE A 175 27.24 38.51 -3.84
C PHE A 175 26.03 38.69 -4.76
N SER A 176 25.77 37.75 -5.68
CA SER A 176 24.63 37.79 -6.60
C SER A 176 23.29 37.56 -5.90
N THR A 177 23.29 36.97 -4.71
CA THR A 177 22.11 36.73 -3.85
C THR A 177 22.29 37.36 -2.47
N ASP A 178 21.22 37.43 -1.66
CA ASP A 178 21.27 37.94 -0.29
C ASP A 178 22.12 37.06 0.65
N LYS A 179 22.36 35.79 0.28
CA LYS A 179 23.18 34.84 1.01
C LYS A 179 24.59 34.81 0.42
N ASN A 180 25.46 35.70 0.91
CA ASN A 180 26.84 35.74 0.42
C ASN A 180 27.59 34.43 0.75
N GLN A 181 28.26 33.85 -0.25
CA GLN A 181 29.05 32.63 -0.09
C GLN A 181 30.48 32.86 -0.56
N THR A 182 31.44 32.23 0.13
CA THR A 182 32.87 32.29 -0.25
C THR A 182 33.39 30.88 -0.49
N PHE A 183 34.14 30.72 -1.58
CA PHE A 183 34.78 29.49 -2.00
C PHE A 183 36.27 29.74 -2.16
N ASP A 184 37.09 29.05 -1.37
CA ASP A 184 38.55 29.09 -1.48
C ASP A 184 39.02 27.88 -2.31
N ILE A 185 39.42 28.15 -3.55
CA ILE A 185 39.95 27.16 -4.49
C ILE A 185 41.47 27.10 -4.32
N GLN A 186 41.95 26.12 -3.55
CA GLN A 186 43.38 25.91 -3.24
C GLN A 186 43.68 24.46 -2.79
N PRO A 187 44.84 23.88 -3.16
CA PRO A 187 45.79 24.42 -4.13
C PRO A 187 45.23 24.33 -5.55
N LEU A 188 45.51 25.35 -6.36
CA LEU A 188 45.35 25.35 -7.80
C LEU A 188 46.71 25.06 -8.43
N ASN A 189 46.84 24.01 -9.24
CA ASN A 189 48.04 23.77 -10.05
C ASN A 189 47.63 23.64 -11.52
N LEU A 190 48.38 24.28 -12.40
CA LEU A 190 48.19 24.21 -13.85
C LEU A 190 49.56 24.00 -14.49
N ASP A 191 49.71 22.95 -15.28
CA ASP A 191 50.85 22.74 -16.16
C ASP A 191 50.33 22.76 -17.60
N LEU A 192 50.93 23.58 -18.47
CA LEU A 192 50.58 23.72 -19.88
C LEU A 192 51.86 23.72 -20.70
N ASN A 193 51.98 22.79 -21.65
CA ASN A 193 53.16 22.61 -22.47
C ASN A 193 52.87 22.89 -23.94
N ASP A 194 53.85 23.44 -24.65
CA ASP A 194 53.84 23.62 -26.11
C ASP A 194 52.67 24.47 -26.65
N LEU A 195 52.22 25.52 -25.94
CA LEU A 195 51.13 26.39 -26.38
C LEU A 195 51.55 27.35 -27.51
N ALA A 196 50.98 27.17 -28.71
CA ALA A 196 51.18 28.06 -29.85
C ALA A 196 49.90 28.86 -30.22
N THR A 197 50.02 30.17 -30.45
CA THR A 197 48.91 31.03 -30.95
C THR A 197 48.71 30.97 -32.48
N PHE A 198 49.48 30.12 -33.15
CA PHE A 198 49.52 29.96 -34.60
C PHE A 198 49.61 28.48 -34.95
N ASN A 199 49.15 28.12 -36.14
CA ASN A 199 49.37 26.78 -36.66
C ASN A 199 50.81 26.65 -37.16
N ASP A 200 51.56 25.74 -36.57
CA ASP A 200 52.97 25.48 -36.89
C ASP A 200 53.24 24.03 -37.33
N GLY A 201 52.19 23.20 -37.39
CA GLY A 201 52.30 21.78 -37.71
C GLY A 201 52.89 20.92 -36.59
N SER A 202 53.01 21.44 -35.36
CA SER A 202 53.40 20.69 -34.16
C SER A 202 52.23 19.89 -33.57
N GLU A 203 52.51 19.08 -32.54
CA GLU A 203 51.50 18.35 -31.77
C GLU A 203 50.64 19.33 -30.93
N ASP A 204 49.43 18.92 -30.55
CA ASP A 204 48.54 19.76 -29.74
C ASP A 204 49.17 20.01 -28.34
N SER A 205 48.89 21.16 -27.74
CA SER A 205 49.45 21.61 -26.46
C SER A 205 48.82 20.86 -25.29
N ASP A 206 49.61 20.09 -24.54
CA ASP A 206 49.13 19.35 -23.38
C ASP A 206 48.86 20.29 -22.19
N TYR A 207 47.77 20.04 -21.46
CA TYR A 207 47.47 20.75 -20.22
C TYR A 207 47.01 19.78 -19.12
N GLN A 208 47.37 20.10 -17.88
CA GLN A 208 46.90 19.44 -16.68
C GLN A 208 46.57 20.50 -15.61
N LEU A 209 45.30 20.56 -15.22
CA LEU A 209 44.78 21.40 -14.17
C LEU A 209 44.33 20.51 -13.00
N SER A 210 44.77 20.83 -11.80
CA SER A 210 44.19 20.30 -10.56
C SER A 210 43.81 21.44 -9.62
N ALA A 211 42.61 21.39 -9.06
CA ALA A 211 42.11 22.36 -8.12
C ALA A 211 41.34 21.66 -6.99
N ALA A 212 41.25 22.29 -5.83
CA ALA A 212 40.47 21.76 -4.71
C ALA A 212 39.67 22.86 -4.00
N ILE A 213 38.48 22.51 -3.50
CA ILE A 213 37.67 23.33 -2.59
C ILE A 213 37.47 22.50 -1.33
N ASP A 214 38.19 22.81 -0.26
CA ASP A 214 38.31 21.98 0.95
C ASP A 214 38.79 20.54 0.65
N LYS A 215 37.86 19.57 0.59
CA LYS A 215 38.12 18.16 0.25
C LYS A 215 37.63 17.78 -1.16
N GLN A 216 36.95 18.70 -1.83
CA GLN A 216 36.34 18.51 -3.15
C GLN A 216 37.44 18.71 -4.20
N GLN A 217 37.57 17.79 -5.15
CA GLN A 217 38.66 17.84 -6.13
C GLN A 217 38.14 18.07 -7.55
N ILE A 218 38.89 18.83 -8.32
CA ILE A 218 38.66 19.11 -9.74
C ILE A 218 39.95 18.76 -10.47
N LYS A 219 39.86 17.88 -11.45
CA LYS A 219 40.96 17.52 -12.35
C LYS A 219 40.51 17.72 -13.79
N TRP A 220 41.30 18.43 -14.58
CA TRP A 220 41.03 18.67 -15.99
C TRP A 220 42.33 18.52 -16.77
N GLU A 221 42.40 17.53 -17.66
CA GLU A 221 43.62 17.22 -18.40
C GLU A 221 43.31 16.87 -19.84
N GLY A 222 44.24 17.14 -20.75
CA GLY A 222 44.05 16.89 -22.18
C GLY A 222 45.07 17.63 -23.04
N SER A 223 44.71 17.81 -24.31
CA SER A 223 45.48 18.56 -25.31
C SER A 223 44.62 19.63 -25.97
N MET A 224 45.21 20.74 -26.40
CA MET A 224 44.52 21.82 -27.09
C MET A 224 45.35 22.47 -28.20
N ALA A 225 44.67 22.98 -29.23
CA ALA A 225 45.25 23.87 -30.23
C ALA A 225 44.40 25.13 -30.32
N LEU A 226 45.01 26.30 -30.47
CA LEU A 226 44.28 27.57 -30.54
C LEU A 226 43.79 27.92 -31.95
N ARG A 227 44.43 27.40 -33.01
CA ARG A 227 44.09 27.71 -34.41
C ARG A 227 44.25 26.51 -35.37
N PRO A 228 43.15 25.91 -35.85
CA PRO A 228 41.77 26.11 -35.37
C PRO A 228 41.65 25.68 -33.90
N PHE A 229 40.66 26.22 -33.17
CA PHE A 229 40.46 25.84 -31.78
C PHE A 229 40.10 24.35 -31.71
N ARG A 230 40.85 23.55 -30.96
CA ARG A 230 40.55 22.15 -30.68
C ARG A 230 40.93 21.86 -29.25
N SER A 231 40.15 21.05 -28.55
CA SER A 231 40.52 20.57 -27.23
C SER A 231 39.93 19.19 -27.00
N ASN A 232 40.78 18.24 -26.60
CA ASN A 232 40.37 16.88 -26.29
C ASN A 232 40.94 16.49 -24.93
N GLY A 233 40.13 15.97 -24.03
CA GLY A 233 40.59 15.70 -22.67
C GLY A 233 39.53 15.02 -21.81
N SER A 234 39.83 14.94 -20.52
CA SER A 234 38.92 14.43 -19.49
C SER A 234 38.73 15.45 -18.37
N VAL A 235 37.51 15.54 -17.86
CA VAL A 235 37.14 16.31 -16.68
C VAL A 235 36.69 15.34 -15.59
N GLU A 236 37.25 15.49 -14.40
CA GLU A 236 36.89 14.70 -13.21
C GLU A 236 36.62 15.63 -12.03
N LEU A 237 35.41 15.55 -11.49
CA LEU A 237 34.96 16.19 -10.28
C LEU A 237 34.77 15.10 -9.22
N THR A 238 35.41 15.23 -8.07
CA THR A 238 35.34 14.22 -7.00
C THR A 238 34.75 14.80 -5.73
N ASP A 239 33.69 14.16 -5.23
CA ASP A 239 33.03 14.44 -3.96
C ASP A 239 32.61 15.91 -3.79
N ILE A 240 32.09 16.54 -4.85
CA ILE A 240 31.50 17.88 -4.79
C ILE A 240 30.29 17.83 -3.86
N THR A 241 30.32 18.59 -2.77
CA THR A 241 29.29 18.49 -1.72
C THR A 241 28.04 19.28 -2.10
N TYR A 242 26.88 18.84 -1.59
CA TYR A 242 25.60 19.52 -1.84
C TYR A 242 25.69 21.01 -1.50
N SER A 243 26.39 21.40 -0.43
CA SER A 243 26.54 22.80 0.00
C SER A 243 27.15 23.70 -1.09
N THR A 244 28.05 23.15 -1.92
CA THR A 244 28.70 23.88 -3.00
C THR A 244 27.74 24.10 -4.17
N LEU A 245 26.95 23.08 -4.51
CA LEU A 245 26.01 23.12 -5.64
C LEU A 245 24.71 23.84 -5.27
N TRP A 246 24.21 23.61 -4.06
CA TRP A 246 22.93 24.09 -3.57
C TRP A 246 22.86 25.62 -3.52
N HIS A 247 23.98 26.28 -3.20
CA HIS A 247 24.10 27.74 -3.25
C HIS A 247 23.61 28.35 -4.57
N PHE A 248 23.88 27.68 -5.70
CA PHE A 248 23.47 28.16 -7.03
C PHE A 248 22.09 27.63 -7.46
N ALA A 249 21.67 26.47 -6.94
CA ALA A 249 20.44 25.78 -7.34
C ALA A 249 19.22 26.16 -6.49
N GLU A 250 19.40 26.63 -5.25
CA GLU A 250 18.32 26.86 -4.27
C GLU A 250 17.18 27.72 -4.83
N GLN A 251 17.50 28.75 -5.63
CA GLN A 251 16.51 29.68 -6.18
C GLN A 251 15.60 29.07 -7.27
N TYR A 252 15.97 27.92 -7.82
CA TYR A 252 15.23 27.24 -8.89
C TYR A 252 14.59 25.93 -8.44
N ALA A 253 14.83 25.49 -7.20
CA ALA A 253 14.40 24.20 -6.72
C ALA A 253 13.16 24.32 -5.80
N PRO A 254 12.08 23.56 -6.07
CA PRO A 254 10.88 23.54 -5.22
C PRO A 254 11.07 22.78 -3.89
N TYR A 255 12.18 22.05 -3.75
CA TYR A 255 12.53 21.28 -2.55
C TYR A 255 13.88 21.71 -2.02
N VAL A 256 14.20 21.38 -0.77
CA VAL A 256 15.52 21.64 -0.19
C VAL A 256 16.35 20.35 -0.16
N VAL A 257 17.55 20.39 -0.76
CA VAL A 257 18.56 19.33 -0.60
C VAL A 257 19.55 19.75 0.47
N ASP A 258 19.65 18.95 1.53
CA ASP A 258 20.46 19.25 2.73
C ASP A 258 21.57 18.23 3.01
N ASN A 259 21.73 17.24 2.13
CA ASN A 259 22.85 16.31 2.16
C ASN A 259 23.16 15.77 0.76
N GLY A 260 24.39 15.30 0.57
CA GLY A 260 24.82 14.56 -0.62
C GLY A 260 26.21 14.95 -1.11
N SER A 261 26.83 14.06 -1.88
CA SER A 261 28.04 14.34 -2.67
C SER A 261 27.88 13.87 -4.11
N LEU A 262 28.48 14.60 -5.04
CA LEU A 262 28.46 14.35 -6.48
C LEU A 262 29.89 14.13 -6.97
N SER A 263 30.09 13.05 -7.71
CA SER A 263 31.29 12.84 -8.52
C SER A 263 30.88 12.71 -9.98
N LEU A 264 31.63 13.35 -10.88
CA LEU A 264 31.41 13.35 -12.31
C LEU A 264 32.73 13.10 -13.01
N LYS A 265 32.77 12.17 -13.96
CA LYS A 265 33.90 11.97 -14.87
C LYS A 265 33.39 11.96 -16.29
N THR A 266 34.04 12.63 -17.23
CA THR A 266 33.68 12.56 -18.65
C THR A 266 34.85 12.90 -19.55
N ASP A 267 34.93 12.20 -20.68
CA ASP A 267 35.83 12.55 -21.77
C ASP A 267 35.11 13.51 -22.72
N TYR A 268 35.83 14.50 -23.24
CA TYR A 268 35.27 15.46 -24.19
C TYR A 268 36.18 15.70 -25.40
N ALA A 269 35.55 16.11 -26.50
CA ALA A 269 36.19 16.61 -27.70
C ALA A 269 35.47 17.86 -28.18
N MET A 270 36.20 18.97 -28.32
CA MET A 270 35.71 20.27 -28.77
C MET A 270 36.47 20.70 -30.02
N HIS A 271 35.75 21.21 -31.02
CA HIS A 271 36.32 21.76 -32.25
C HIS A 271 35.66 23.10 -32.59
N GLY A 272 36.46 24.14 -32.74
CA GLY A 272 36.05 25.48 -33.17
C GLY A 272 36.51 25.77 -34.60
N GLY A 273 35.55 25.94 -35.51
CA GLY A 273 35.74 26.26 -36.92
C GLY A 273 34.56 27.10 -37.46
N GLU A 274 33.97 26.71 -38.59
CA GLU A 274 32.74 27.35 -39.12
C GLU A 274 31.52 27.13 -38.21
N GLN A 275 31.47 26.00 -37.50
CA GLN A 275 30.51 25.67 -36.45
C GLN A 275 31.28 25.10 -35.24
N PHE A 276 30.73 25.30 -34.04
CA PHE A 276 31.28 24.75 -32.80
C PHE A 276 30.74 23.34 -32.58
N ASP A 277 31.63 22.36 -32.50
CA ASP A 277 31.28 20.96 -32.16
C ASP A 277 31.74 20.62 -30.75
N LEU A 278 30.88 19.93 -30.02
CA LEU A 278 31.14 19.38 -28.68
C LEU A 278 30.60 17.96 -28.64
N GLN A 279 31.48 17.02 -28.29
CA GLN A 279 31.12 15.64 -28.01
C GLN A 279 31.63 15.25 -26.63
N THR A 280 30.80 14.58 -25.85
CA THR A 280 31.20 13.94 -24.60
C THR A 280 30.93 12.45 -24.66
N ARG A 281 31.78 11.66 -24.00
CA ARG A 281 31.70 10.19 -23.95
C ARG A 281 32.18 9.67 -22.60
N ASN A 282 31.91 8.39 -22.35
CA ASN A 282 32.35 7.68 -21.15
C ASN A 282 32.01 8.46 -19.87
N GLY A 283 30.86 9.15 -19.87
CA GLY A 283 30.45 9.97 -18.75
C GLY A 283 29.92 9.11 -17.61
N GLU A 284 30.46 9.30 -16.42
CA GLU A 284 30.04 8.64 -15.19
C GLU A 284 29.62 9.70 -14.17
N LEU A 285 28.38 9.63 -13.70
CA LEU A 285 27.86 10.48 -12.63
C LEU A 285 27.50 9.61 -11.43
N SER A 286 28.00 9.94 -10.25
CA SER A 286 27.67 9.25 -8.99
C SER A 286 27.24 10.29 -7.96
N ILE A 287 26.01 10.21 -7.50
CA ILE A 287 25.48 10.97 -6.36
C ILE A 287 25.30 10.01 -5.18
N LYS A 288 25.80 10.38 -4.00
CA LYS A 288 25.72 9.55 -2.77
C LYS A 288 25.03 10.30 -1.65
N ASN A 289 24.24 9.58 -0.85
CA ASN A 289 23.60 10.04 0.38
C ASN A 289 22.80 11.34 0.22
N ILE A 290 21.99 11.44 -0.84
CA ILE A 290 21.14 12.61 -1.06
C ILE A 290 19.91 12.55 -0.14
N SER A 291 19.55 13.68 0.44
CA SER A 291 18.28 13.86 1.17
C SER A 291 17.55 15.09 0.68
N ALA A 292 16.23 14.95 0.54
CA ALA A 292 15.34 16.02 0.13
C ALA A 292 14.22 16.19 1.17
N ARG A 293 13.89 17.44 1.45
CA ARG A 293 12.82 17.86 2.35
C ARG A 293 11.98 18.97 1.73
N LEU A 294 10.76 19.12 2.24
CA LEU A 294 9.94 20.30 1.94
C LEU A 294 10.55 21.53 2.62
N ALA A 295 10.40 22.70 2.02
CA ALA A 295 10.97 23.94 2.56
C ALA A 295 10.51 24.22 4.00
N ASP A 296 9.23 23.94 4.27
CA ASP A 296 8.56 24.16 5.56
C ASP A 296 8.69 22.98 6.56
N SER A 297 9.47 21.95 6.23
CA SER A 297 9.69 20.77 7.08
C SER A 297 11.17 20.51 7.34
N ASP A 298 11.49 20.09 8.57
CA ASP A 298 12.82 19.60 8.96
C ASP A 298 12.97 18.08 8.73
N THR A 299 11.88 17.37 8.44
CA THR A 299 11.93 15.93 8.17
C THR A 299 12.09 15.68 6.66
N PRO A 300 13.09 14.89 6.23
CA PRO A 300 13.24 14.51 4.84
C PRO A 300 12.12 13.56 4.42
N PHE A 301 11.50 13.85 3.27
CA PHE A 301 10.50 12.97 2.67
C PHE A 301 11.16 11.91 1.77
N ALA A 302 12.40 12.13 1.33
CA ALA A 302 13.16 11.19 0.54
C ALA A 302 14.63 11.19 0.95
N LYS A 303 15.19 10.00 1.12
CA LYS A 303 16.64 9.78 1.19
C LYS A 303 17.03 8.73 0.18
N LEU A 304 18.14 8.91 -0.52
CA LEU A 304 18.64 7.93 -1.48
C LEU A 304 20.12 7.68 -1.21
N ALA A 305 20.48 6.41 -1.04
CA ALA A 305 21.85 6.01 -0.72
C ALA A 305 22.80 6.28 -1.89
N SER A 306 22.39 5.93 -3.11
CA SER A 306 23.15 6.23 -4.31
C SER A 306 22.30 6.37 -5.57
N LEU A 307 22.74 7.26 -6.46
CA LEU A 307 22.34 7.35 -7.85
C LEU A 307 23.60 7.30 -8.71
N ALA A 308 23.68 6.33 -9.61
CA ALA A 308 24.77 6.19 -10.58
C ALA A 308 24.23 6.27 -11.99
N VAL A 309 24.88 7.04 -12.85
CA VAL A 309 24.58 7.12 -14.29
C VAL A 309 25.86 6.77 -15.04
N SER A 310 25.78 5.77 -15.92
CA SER A 310 26.93 5.23 -16.65
C SER A 310 26.83 5.48 -18.15
N ASP A 311 28.00 5.64 -18.78
CA ASP A 311 28.19 5.88 -20.22
C ASP A 311 27.34 7.03 -20.79
N ILE A 312 27.34 8.16 -20.09
CA ILE A 312 26.72 9.40 -20.59
C ILE A 312 27.50 9.88 -21.81
N GLY A 313 26.79 10.02 -22.94
CA GLY A 313 27.32 10.56 -24.18
C GLY A 313 26.43 11.68 -24.70
N PHE A 314 27.02 12.79 -25.13
CA PHE A 314 26.31 13.91 -25.71
C PHE A 314 27.01 14.38 -26.98
N SER A 315 26.24 14.72 -28.02
CA SER A 315 26.74 15.35 -29.24
C SER A 315 25.92 16.59 -29.55
N LEU A 316 26.59 17.75 -29.56
CA LEU A 316 25.98 19.03 -29.86
C LEU A 316 25.53 19.09 -31.34
N THR A 317 26.38 18.61 -32.24
CA THR A 317 26.10 18.58 -33.69
C THR A 317 24.92 17.66 -34.01
N GLU A 318 24.85 16.49 -33.37
CA GLU A 318 23.76 15.54 -33.57
C GLU A 318 22.51 15.83 -32.74
N ARG A 319 22.61 16.79 -31.80
CA ARG A 319 21.60 17.10 -30.78
C ARG A 319 21.11 15.82 -30.09
N ALA A 320 22.07 14.97 -29.70
CA ALA A 320 21.79 13.62 -29.22
C ALA A 320 22.37 13.39 -27.82
N LEU A 321 21.58 12.77 -26.94
CA LEU A 321 21.97 12.28 -25.62
C LEU A 321 21.81 10.75 -25.56
N SER A 322 22.83 10.04 -25.10
CA SER A 322 22.76 8.60 -24.82
C SER A 322 23.20 8.33 -23.40
N ILE A 323 22.46 7.47 -22.70
CA ILE A 323 22.79 6.99 -21.36
C ILE A 323 22.64 5.47 -21.37
N ASP A 324 23.65 4.72 -20.93
CA ASP A 324 23.53 3.27 -20.86
C ASP A 324 22.66 2.83 -19.68
N SER A 325 22.97 3.30 -18.47
CA SER A 325 22.21 2.91 -17.29
C SER A 325 22.08 4.03 -16.27
N ILE A 326 20.92 4.07 -15.62
CA ILE A 326 20.63 4.87 -14.42
C ILE A 326 20.29 3.88 -13.30
N ALA A 327 21.13 3.81 -12.27
CA ALA A 327 20.95 2.92 -11.13
C ALA A 327 20.74 3.70 -9.84
N LEU A 328 19.57 3.52 -9.22
CA LEU A 328 19.19 4.08 -7.93
C LEU A 328 19.18 2.96 -6.89
N SER A 329 19.68 3.21 -5.69
CA SER A 329 19.65 2.22 -4.60
C SER A 329 19.37 2.86 -3.25
N GLY A 330 18.60 2.16 -2.42
CA GLY A 330 18.33 2.55 -1.04
C GLY A 330 17.46 3.79 -0.91
N LEU A 331 16.41 3.91 -1.74
CA LEU A 331 15.42 4.97 -1.56
C LEU A 331 14.61 4.69 -0.29
N ASP A 332 14.54 5.67 0.59
CA ASP A 332 13.66 5.73 1.75
C ASP A 332 12.70 6.89 1.54
N GLY A 333 11.52 6.58 1.01
CA GLY A 333 10.51 7.56 0.62
C GLY A 333 9.29 7.59 1.55
N SER A 334 8.75 8.79 1.75
CA SER A 334 7.50 9.04 2.45
C SER A 334 6.61 9.93 1.60
N VAL A 335 5.50 9.36 1.14
CA VAL A 335 4.48 10.04 0.34
C VAL A 335 3.23 10.13 1.19
N SER A 336 2.61 11.31 1.21
CA SER A 336 1.38 11.52 1.96
C SER A 336 0.34 12.25 1.13
N ARG A 337 -0.90 11.78 1.22
CA ARG A 337 -2.08 12.48 0.73
C ARG A 337 -2.74 13.24 1.88
N SER A 338 -2.89 14.54 1.71
CA SER A 338 -3.51 15.45 2.68
C SER A 338 -5.04 15.30 2.71
N GLU A 339 -5.71 15.91 3.69
CA GLU A 339 -7.18 15.91 3.81
C GLU A 339 -7.89 16.49 2.58
N ASP A 340 -7.26 17.45 1.89
CA ASP A 340 -7.74 18.04 0.64
C ASP A 340 -7.46 17.19 -0.61
N GLY A 341 -6.89 16.00 -0.42
CA GLY A 341 -6.54 15.07 -1.48
C GLY A 341 -5.22 15.39 -2.21
N THR A 342 -4.51 16.47 -1.83
CA THR A 342 -3.22 16.84 -2.44
C THR A 342 -2.10 15.90 -2.00
N ILE A 343 -1.20 15.56 -2.92
CA ILE A 343 0.00 14.79 -2.62
C ILE A 343 1.11 15.76 -2.20
N ASN A 344 1.75 15.51 -1.06
CA ASN A 344 2.81 16.36 -0.49
C ASN A 344 3.93 16.70 -1.50
N LEU A 345 4.29 15.76 -2.37
CA LEU A 345 5.29 15.96 -3.41
C LEU A 345 4.84 16.96 -4.48
N MET A 346 3.55 17.05 -4.78
CA MET A 346 3.03 17.92 -5.84
C MET A 346 2.69 19.34 -5.36
N GLN A 347 2.66 19.55 -4.04
CA GLN A 347 2.24 20.81 -3.43
C GLN A 347 3.00 22.05 -3.93
N PRO A 348 4.35 22.02 -4.13
CA PRO A 348 5.07 23.18 -4.66
C PRO A 348 4.70 23.55 -6.10
N TYR A 349 4.17 22.58 -6.88
CA TYR A 349 3.77 22.79 -8.27
C TYR A 349 2.29 23.18 -8.40
N ALA A 350 1.44 22.80 -7.44
CA ALA A 350 0.02 23.14 -7.45
C ALA A 350 -0.26 24.66 -7.40
N GLN A 351 0.68 25.47 -6.89
CA GLN A 351 0.56 26.94 -6.87
C GLN A 351 1.04 27.63 -8.15
N SER A 352 1.55 26.88 -9.13
CA SER A 352 2.09 27.42 -10.39
C SER A 352 1.08 27.49 -11.53
N GLU A 353 -0.20 27.16 -11.28
CA GLU A 353 -1.31 27.44 -12.21
C GLU A 353 -1.64 28.94 -12.21
N GLN A 354 -0.70 29.77 -12.67
CA GLN A 354 -1.10 30.95 -13.42
C GLN A 354 -1.58 30.43 -14.78
N GLU A 355 -2.86 30.69 -15.04
CA GLU A 355 -3.52 30.53 -16.33
C GLU A 355 -2.52 30.88 -17.44
N PRO A 356 -2.20 29.94 -18.36
CA PRO A 356 -1.26 30.26 -19.43
C PRO A 356 -1.85 31.46 -20.17
N GLU A 357 -1.16 32.61 -20.12
CA GLU A 357 -1.52 33.74 -20.95
C GLU A 357 -1.59 33.21 -22.38
N GLU A 358 -2.81 33.21 -22.92
CA GLU A 358 -3.12 32.75 -24.26
C GLU A 358 -2.07 33.34 -25.20
N PRO A 359 -1.28 32.51 -25.91
CA PRO A 359 -0.19 33.02 -26.72
C PRO A 359 -0.81 34.00 -27.71
N ALA A 360 -0.35 35.25 -27.66
CA ALA A 360 -0.89 36.33 -28.47
C ALA A 360 -1.05 35.85 -29.92
N ALA A 361 -2.31 35.68 -30.34
CA ALA A 361 -2.67 35.25 -31.68
C ALA A 361 -2.10 36.26 -32.69
N GLY A 362 -0.95 35.93 -33.29
CA GLY A 362 -0.26 36.84 -34.20
C GLY A 362 1.20 36.51 -34.51
N ALA A 363 1.87 35.67 -33.73
CA ALA A 363 3.15 35.11 -34.14
C ALA A 363 2.90 33.82 -34.94
N GLY A 364 3.00 33.90 -36.28
CA GLY A 364 2.97 32.71 -37.12
C GLY A 364 3.97 31.68 -36.61
N GLU A 365 3.57 30.41 -36.59
CA GLU A 365 4.45 29.29 -36.27
C GLU A 365 5.77 29.48 -37.01
N PRO A 366 6.90 29.63 -36.30
CA PRO A 366 8.17 29.50 -36.98
C PRO A 366 8.18 28.08 -37.53
N GLU A 367 8.28 27.92 -38.86
CA GLU A 367 8.61 26.65 -39.49
C GLU A 367 9.91 26.16 -38.84
N ASN A 368 9.79 25.32 -37.82
CA ASN A 368 10.90 24.83 -37.03
C ASN A 368 11.58 23.72 -37.81
N ASN A 369 12.31 24.09 -38.86
CA ASN A 369 13.22 23.23 -39.60
C ASN A 369 14.51 22.94 -38.80
N SER A 370 14.49 23.07 -37.46
CA SER A 370 15.63 22.73 -36.61
C SER A 370 15.56 21.25 -36.26
N PRO A 371 16.65 20.46 -36.41
CA PRO A 371 16.64 19.02 -36.17
C PRO A 371 16.20 18.67 -34.73
N GLU A 372 15.30 17.70 -34.56
CA GLU A 372 14.77 17.30 -33.25
C GLU A 372 15.86 16.81 -32.30
N PHE A 373 15.73 17.11 -31.01
CA PHE A 373 16.63 16.61 -29.98
C PHE A 373 16.36 15.12 -29.73
N ARG A 374 17.37 14.27 -29.92
CA ARG A 374 17.26 12.82 -29.77
C ARG A 374 17.83 12.39 -28.43
N TRP A 375 17.13 11.50 -27.73
CA TRP A 375 17.66 10.93 -26.49
C TRP A 375 17.34 9.44 -26.38
N ASN A 376 18.23 8.69 -25.73
CA ASN A 376 18.02 7.30 -25.35
C ASN A 376 18.59 7.01 -23.96
N ILE A 377 17.90 6.17 -23.21
CA ILE A 377 18.34 5.61 -21.93
C ILE A 377 18.16 4.10 -22.05
N ASN A 378 19.23 3.31 -21.94
CA ASN A 378 19.15 1.87 -22.20
C ASN A 378 18.54 1.08 -21.01
N SER A 379 18.78 1.49 -19.77
CA SER A 379 18.07 0.94 -18.59
C SER A 379 17.96 1.91 -17.42
N ILE A 380 16.90 1.78 -16.62
CA ILE A 380 16.72 2.44 -15.33
C ILE A 380 16.41 1.38 -14.28
N THR A 381 17.16 1.38 -13.18
CA THR A 381 16.96 0.44 -12.07
C THR A 381 16.80 1.17 -10.74
N LEU A 382 15.90 0.69 -9.89
CA LEU A 382 15.76 1.05 -8.49
C LEU A 382 15.89 -0.23 -7.67
N ALA A 383 16.78 -0.25 -6.68
CA ALA A 383 17.02 -1.43 -5.85
C ALA A 383 16.92 -1.13 -4.36
N ASP A 384 16.63 -2.17 -3.56
CA ASP A 384 16.70 -2.16 -2.10
C ASP A 384 15.97 -0.98 -1.44
N SER A 385 14.80 -0.63 -1.98
CA SER A 385 14.08 0.59 -1.62
C SER A 385 12.85 0.33 -0.74
N LYS A 386 12.44 1.35 0.02
CA LYS A 386 11.25 1.35 0.87
C LYS A 386 10.43 2.61 0.65
N LEU A 387 9.11 2.44 0.69
CA LEU A 387 8.16 3.52 0.49
C LEU A 387 7.08 3.42 1.57
N ASN A 388 6.82 4.53 2.23
CA ASN A 388 5.70 4.70 3.15
C ASN A 388 4.66 5.60 2.47
N TRP A 389 3.43 5.13 2.43
CA TRP A 389 2.27 5.85 1.94
C TRP A 389 1.34 6.13 3.12
N GLN A 390 1.01 7.41 3.31
CA GLN A 390 0.05 7.85 4.31
C GLN A 390 -1.10 8.58 3.63
N ASP A 391 -2.32 8.06 3.76
CA ASP A 391 -3.52 8.71 3.24
C ASP A 391 -4.33 9.31 4.39
N ASN A 392 -4.30 10.64 4.51
CA ASN A 392 -5.09 11.38 5.49
C ASN A 392 -6.38 11.95 4.88
N SER A 393 -6.75 11.58 3.65
CA SER A 393 -8.01 12.02 3.02
C SER A 393 -9.24 11.25 3.52
N LEU A 394 -9.02 10.14 4.24
CA LEU A 394 -10.06 9.27 4.80
C LEU A 394 -10.36 9.62 6.26
N ALA A 395 -11.55 9.25 6.75
CA ALA A 395 -11.94 9.46 8.16
C ALA A 395 -11.00 8.76 9.15
N THR A 396 -10.51 7.57 8.79
CA THR A 396 -9.41 6.88 9.48
C THR A 396 -8.19 6.91 8.55
N PRO A 397 -7.03 7.46 8.96
CA PRO A 397 -5.87 7.52 8.07
C PRO A 397 -5.35 6.13 7.66
N ALA A 398 -5.12 5.92 6.36
CA ALA A 398 -4.48 4.69 5.87
C ALA A 398 -2.96 4.82 5.91
N ASN A 399 -2.28 3.81 6.44
CA ASN A 399 -0.83 3.76 6.48
C ASN A 399 -0.37 2.46 5.83
N LEU A 400 0.28 2.57 4.68
CA LEU A 400 0.79 1.45 3.91
C LEU A 400 2.30 1.57 3.82
N SER A 401 3.00 0.44 3.94
CA SER A 401 4.44 0.39 3.74
C SER A 401 4.80 -0.76 2.82
N VAL A 402 5.80 -0.51 1.98
CA VAL A 402 6.42 -1.52 1.13
C VAL A 402 7.92 -1.49 1.34
N SER A 403 8.53 -2.67 1.33
CA SER A 403 9.97 -2.87 1.41
C SER A 403 10.46 -3.68 0.22
N ASP A 404 11.78 -3.72 0.06
CA ASP A 404 12.43 -4.45 -1.05
C ASP A 404 11.82 -4.07 -2.40
N LEU A 405 11.47 -2.79 -2.57
CA LEU A 405 10.98 -2.23 -3.82
C LEU A 405 12.12 -2.24 -4.83
N ASN A 406 11.97 -3.07 -5.85
CA ASN A 406 12.87 -3.19 -6.97
C ASN A 406 12.10 -2.88 -8.25
N ILE A 407 12.61 -1.95 -9.06
CA ILE A 407 12.02 -1.57 -10.34
C ILE A 407 13.11 -1.66 -11.40
N GLU A 408 12.82 -2.28 -12.53
CA GLU A 408 13.65 -2.29 -13.72
C GLU A 408 12.81 -1.79 -14.89
N ILE A 409 13.32 -0.79 -15.61
CA ILE A 409 12.74 -0.24 -16.83
C ILE A 409 13.79 -0.40 -17.92
N GLY A 410 13.38 -1.00 -19.04
CA GLY A 410 14.25 -1.18 -20.20
C GLY A 410 14.46 0.11 -20.99
N GLN A 411 14.77 -0.06 -22.28
CA GLN A 411 15.17 1.05 -23.13
C GLN A 411 14.04 2.07 -23.32
N LEU A 412 14.33 3.33 -23.01
CA LEU A 412 13.51 4.51 -23.28
C LEU A 412 14.16 5.34 -24.39
N LYS A 413 13.36 5.77 -25.37
CA LYS A 413 13.79 6.64 -26.46
C LYS A 413 12.84 7.81 -26.62
N GLY A 414 13.33 8.88 -27.23
CA GLY A 414 12.50 10.06 -27.54
C GLY A 414 11.30 9.78 -28.46
N ASN A 415 11.37 8.75 -29.31
CA ASN A 415 10.20 8.25 -30.05
C ASN A 415 9.37 7.38 -29.11
N GLN A 416 8.32 7.97 -28.52
CA GLN A 416 7.46 7.37 -27.49
C GLN A 416 6.60 6.17 -27.97
N GLU A 417 6.87 5.67 -29.17
CA GLU A 417 6.13 4.61 -29.88
C GLU A 417 6.72 3.19 -29.62
N ASP A 418 7.97 3.10 -29.17
CA ASP A 418 8.63 1.81 -28.91
C ASP A 418 8.13 1.20 -27.58
N PRO A 419 7.80 -0.12 -27.53
CA PRO A 419 7.46 -0.79 -26.28
C PRO A 419 8.63 -0.82 -25.28
N VAL A 420 8.34 -0.43 -24.04
CA VAL A 420 9.28 -0.35 -22.92
C VAL A 420 9.00 -1.50 -21.97
N PRO A 421 9.88 -2.52 -21.88
CA PRO A 421 9.70 -3.60 -20.90
C PRO A 421 9.96 -3.07 -19.49
N TYR A 422 9.22 -3.59 -18.52
CA TYR A 422 9.39 -3.24 -17.12
C TYR A 422 9.17 -4.43 -16.19
N GLU A 423 9.82 -4.39 -15.03
CA GLU A 423 9.62 -5.33 -13.94
C GLU A 423 9.58 -4.56 -12.61
N LEU A 424 8.63 -4.92 -11.74
CA LEU A 424 8.46 -4.38 -10.40
C LEU A 424 8.29 -5.54 -9.44
N ASN A 425 9.10 -5.56 -8.38
CA ASN A 425 8.98 -6.51 -7.28
C ASN A 425 8.97 -5.74 -5.96
N LEU A 426 8.06 -6.08 -5.05
CA LEU A 426 8.04 -5.51 -3.70
C LEU A 426 7.48 -6.49 -2.66
N ASN A 427 7.80 -6.22 -1.41
CA ASN A 427 7.26 -6.89 -0.24
C ASN A 427 6.31 -5.95 0.52
N THR A 428 5.24 -6.52 1.09
CA THR A 428 4.27 -5.80 1.92
C THR A 428 3.88 -6.64 3.14
N GLY A 429 3.88 -6.02 4.33
CA GLY A 429 3.69 -6.74 5.59
C GLY A 429 4.74 -7.82 5.84
N GLU A 430 4.39 -8.86 6.60
CA GLU A 430 5.33 -9.94 6.97
C GLU A 430 5.49 -11.04 5.91
N GLN A 431 4.50 -11.22 5.03
CA GLN A 431 4.42 -12.37 4.11
C GLN A 431 3.97 -12.02 2.69
N GLY A 432 3.55 -10.77 2.44
CA GLY A 432 2.97 -10.36 1.17
C GLY A 432 4.05 -10.03 0.13
N THR A 433 3.87 -10.51 -1.09
CA THR A 433 4.76 -10.20 -2.22
C THR A 433 3.95 -9.78 -3.44
N LEU A 434 4.46 -8.80 -4.18
CA LEU A 434 3.91 -8.35 -5.45
C LEU A 434 5.02 -8.42 -6.49
N SER A 435 4.74 -9.09 -7.60
CA SER A 435 5.55 -9.08 -8.81
C SER A 435 4.69 -8.64 -10.00
N VAL A 436 5.17 -7.66 -10.74
CA VAL A 436 4.56 -7.15 -11.96
C VAL A 436 5.63 -7.16 -13.04
N LYS A 437 5.36 -7.79 -14.17
CA LYS A 437 6.25 -7.76 -15.33
C LYS A 437 5.47 -7.55 -16.61
N GLY A 438 6.02 -6.75 -17.52
CA GLY A 438 5.21 -6.26 -18.61
C GLY A 438 5.97 -5.44 -19.64
N GLN A 439 5.19 -4.82 -20.52
CA GLN A 439 5.66 -3.79 -21.43
C GLN A 439 4.61 -2.70 -21.56
N THR A 440 5.04 -1.47 -21.82
CA THR A 440 4.16 -0.32 -22.03
C THR A 440 4.64 0.52 -23.20
N THR A 441 3.73 1.13 -23.95
CA THR A 441 4.05 2.21 -24.89
C THR A 441 3.54 3.54 -24.31
N LEU A 442 4.27 4.64 -24.54
CA LEU A 442 3.91 5.95 -23.98
C LEU A 442 2.95 6.72 -24.89
N SER A 443 3.10 6.60 -26.22
CA SER A 443 2.22 7.24 -27.20
C SER A 443 2.12 6.41 -28.49
N PRO A 444 0.93 5.87 -28.86
CA PRO A 444 -0.27 5.78 -28.00
C PRO A 444 0.00 4.97 -26.73
N PHE A 445 -0.82 5.11 -25.69
CA PHE A 445 -0.60 4.39 -24.44
C PHE A 445 -1.08 2.94 -24.56
N THR A 446 -0.21 2.01 -24.18
CA THR A 446 -0.59 0.61 -23.93
C THR A 446 0.08 0.10 -22.65
N LEU A 447 -0.55 -0.84 -21.95
CA LEU A 447 -0.02 -1.47 -20.75
C LEU A 447 -0.34 -2.96 -20.77
N GLU A 448 0.69 -3.79 -20.97
CA GLU A 448 0.60 -5.23 -20.78
C GLU A 448 1.29 -5.60 -19.47
N ALA A 449 0.55 -6.12 -18.48
CA ALA A 449 1.08 -6.47 -17.17
C ALA A 449 0.71 -7.91 -16.78
N SER A 450 1.71 -8.75 -16.49
CA SER A 450 1.52 -10.00 -15.76
C SER A 450 1.66 -9.74 -14.26
N LEU A 451 0.58 -9.97 -13.52
CA LEU A 451 0.42 -9.69 -12.10
C LEU A 451 0.52 -10.99 -11.29
N ALA A 452 1.38 -11.00 -10.26
CA ALA A 452 1.46 -12.05 -9.26
C ALA A 452 1.51 -11.41 -7.87
N LEU A 453 0.36 -11.43 -7.19
CA LEU A 453 0.19 -11.01 -5.80
C LEU A 453 0.08 -12.29 -4.97
N ASP A 454 0.93 -12.47 -3.97
CA ASP A 454 0.83 -13.60 -3.04
C ASP A 454 0.71 -13.11 -1.61
N LYS A 455 -0.36 -13.56 -0.91
CA LYS A 455 -0.61 -13.32 0.52
C LYS A 455 -0.56 -11.85 0.95
N ILE A 456 -1.12 -10.96 0.13
CA ILE A 456 -1.28 -9.55 0.49
C ILE A 456 -2.29 -9.46 1.65
N ALA A 457 -1.85 -8.94 2.80
CA ALA A 457 -2.73 -8.77 3.95
C ALA A 457 -3.78 -7.69 3.67
N LEU A 458 -5.05 -7.98 3.93
CA LEU A 458 -6.16 -7.05 3.67
C LEU A 458 -6.42 -6.06 4.80
N ALA A 459 -6.02 -6.36 6.03
CA ALA A 459 -6.25 -5.50 7.20
C ALA A 459 -5.71 -4.05 7.04
N PRO A 460 -4.51 -3.80 6.47
CA PRO A 460 -4.02 -2.44 6.24
C PRO A 460 -4.90 -1.60 5.29
N PHE A 461 -5.75 -2.23 4.48
CA PHE A 461 -6.67 -1.57 3.56
C PHE A 461 -8.06 -1.33 4.17
N GLU A 462 -8.28 -1.67 5.46
CA GLU A 462 -9.53 -1.41 6.19
C GLU A 462 -10.06 0.02 6.02
N PRO A 463 -9.23 1.09 6.10
CA PRO A 463 -9.74 2.45 5.97
C PRO A 463 -10.42 2.75 4.62
N TYR A 464 -9.94 2.12 3.54
CA TYR A 464 -10.55 2.27 2.22
C TYR A 464 -11.89 1.54 2.10
N VAL A 465 -12.07 0.45 2.85
CA VAL A 465 -13.36 -0.25 2.90
C VAL A 465 -14.36 0.52 3.76
N GLN A 466 -13.89 1.14 4.85
CA GLN A 466 -14.72 1.93 5.76
C GLN A 466 -15.31 3.20 5.15
N ASP A 467 -14.70 3.70 4.07
CA ASP A 467 -15.22 4.87 3.34
C ASP A 467 -16.58 4.58 2.67
N SER A 468 -16.88 3.32 2.34
CA SER A 468 -18.11 2.91 1.66
C SER A 468 -18.99 1.94 2.46
N ALA A 469 -18.45 1.28 3.48
CA ALA A 469 -19.18 0.26 4.25
C ALA A 469 -18.72 0.20 5.71
N ASP A 470 -19.65 0.01 6.65
CA ASP A 470 -19.34 -0.14 8.08
C ASP A 470 -18.75 -1.53 8.40
N LEU A 471 -17.56 -1.81 7.86
CA LEU A 471 -16.87 -3.09 7.95
C LEU A 471 -15.47 -2.95 8.53
N LYS A 472 -15.11 -3.91 9.38
CA LYS A 472 -13.77 -4.09 9.92
C LYS A 472 -13.14 -5.37 9.37
N LEU A 473 -11.96 -5.23 8.78
CA LEU A 473 -11.19 -6.33 8.22
C LEU A 473 -10.22 -6.88 9.27
N ASN A 474 -10.68 -7.86 10.05
CA ASN A 474 -9.87 -8.42 11.14
C ASN A 474 -8.71 -9.29 10.62
N ASN A 475 -8.93 -10.00 9.51
CA ASN A 475 -7.92 -10.82 8.85
C ASN A 475 -8.29 -11.05 7.38
N GLY A 476 -7.32 -11.44 6.57
CA GLY A 476 -7.53 -11.87 5.19
C GLY A 476 -6.24 -11.79 4.37
N LEU A 477 -5.96 -12.81 3.57
CA LEU A 477 -4.81 -12.88 2.67
C LEU A 477 -5.28 -13.00 1.22
N LEU A 478 -4.97 -11.99 0.42
CA LEU A 478 -5.29 -11.92 -1.00
C LEU A 478 -4.13 -12.46 -1.85
N THR A 479 -4.43 -13.42 -2.71
CA THR A 479 -3.54 -13.90 -3.77
C THR A 479 -4.25 -13.68 -5.12
N VAL A 480 -3.56 -13.05 -6.07
CA VAL A 480 -4.07 -12.79 -7.43
C VAL A 480 -3.00 -13.16 -8.44
N ASN A 481 -3.38 -13.92 -9.45
CA ASN A 481 -2.51 -14.22 -10.59
C ASN A 481 -3.27 -13.92 -11.86
N GLY A 482 -2.75 -13.03 -12.71
CA GLY A 482 -3.46 -12.65 -13.92
C GLY A 482 -2.63 -11.84 -14.89
N LYS A 483 -3.25 -11.50 -16.02
CA LYS A 483 -2.73 -10.59 -17.03
C LYS A 483 -3.72 -9.44 -17.19
N LEU A 484 -3.20 -8.23 -17.16
CA LEU A 484 -3.90 -6.98 -17.44
C LEU A 484 -3.38 -6.44 -18.78
N ASP A 485 -4.29 -6.03 -19.64
CA ASP A 485 -4.02 -5.39 -20.93
C ASP A 485 -4.87 -4.11 -20.97
N LEU A 486 -4.27 -2.94 -21.11
CA LEU A 486 -4.97 -1.65 -21.25
C LEU A 486 -4.43 -0.91 -22.48
N ASP A 487 -5.30 -0.17 -23.16
CA ASP A 487 -4.93 0.71 -24.27
C ASP A 487 -5.86 1.92 -24.38
N ASP A 488 -5.35 3.04 -24.89
CA ASP A 488 -6.11 4.29 -25.10
C ASP A 488 -6.33 4.62 -26.59
N GLN A 489 -6.27 3.62 -27.47
CA GLN A 489 -6.36 3.84 -28.92
C GLN A 489 -7.79 4.19 -29.38
N THR A 490 -8.75 4.15 -28.47
CA THR A 490 -10.12 4.64 -28.66
C THR A 490 -10.40 5.84 -27.74
N PRO A 491 -11.48 6.61 -27.94
CA PRO A 491 -11.80 7.76 -27.07
C PRO A 491 -11.96 7.40 -25.59
N THR A 492 -12.25 6.13 -25.28
CA THR A 492 -12.32 5.58 -23.93
C THR A 492 -11.14 4.64 -23.70
N LEU A 493 -10.66 4.57 -22.46
CA LEU A 493 -9.65 3.58 -22.07
C LEU A 493 -10.28 2.19 -22.16
N THR A 494 -9.72 1.32 -23.00
CA THR A 494 -10.14 -0.08 -23.14
C THR A 494 -9.15 -1.00 -22.44
N GLY A 495 -9.59 -2.23 -22.16
CA GLY A 495 -8.69 -3.21 -21.57
C GLY A 495 -9.38 -4.46 -21.07
N THR A 496 -8.56 -5.48 -20.80
CA THR A 496 -8.98 -6.78 -20.30
C THR A 496 -8.11 -7.24 -19.13
N PHE A 497 -8.72 -7.93 -18.17
CA PHE A 497 -8.02 -8.68 -17.14
C PHE A 497 -8.42 -10.15 -17.22
N ASN A 498 -7.44 -11.05 -17.24
CA ASN A 498 -7.64 -12.49 -17.27
C ASN A 498 -6.79 -13.16 -16.18
N GLY A 499 -7.42 -13.86 -15.23
CA GLY A 499 -6.66 -14.42 -14.12
C GLY A 499 -7.46 -15.27 -13.13
N SER A 500 -6.98 -15.28 -11.89
CA SER A 500 -7.55 -15.99 -10.76
C SER A 500 -7.32 -15.17 -9.50
N GLY A 501 -8.26 -15.27 -8.56
CA GLY A 501 -8.19 -14.60 -7.26
C GLY A 501 -8.51 -15.57 -6.15
N GLN A 502 -7.83 -15.43 -5.01
CA GLN A 502 -8.05 -16.21 -3.82
C GLN A 502 -7.97 -15.32 -2.59
N ILE A 503 -8.93 -15.49 -1.68
CA ILE A 503 -8.92 -14.86 -0.35
C ILE A 503 -8.93 -15.97 0.69
N ASN A 504 -7.86 -16.06 1.49
CA ASN A 504 -7.75 -17.01 2.59
C ASN A 504 -7.99 -16.34 3.94
N ASP A 505 -8.57 -17.10 4.86
CA ASP A 505 -8.74 -16.76 6.28
C ASP A 505 -9.38 -15.38 6.51
N LEU A 506 -10.36 -15.00 5.68
CA LEU A 506 -11.08 -13.73 5.85
C LEU A 506 -11.94 -13.80 7.10
N ALA A 507 -11.88 -12.73 7.91
CA ALA A 507 -12.78 -12.53 9.04
C ALA A 507 -13.23 -11.07 9.09
N LEU A 508 -14.53 -10.86 8.99
CA LEU A 508 -15.18 -9.55 9.02
C LEU A 508 -16.01 -9.40 10.29
N SER A 509 -15.98 -8.21 10.85
CA SER A 509 -16.92 -7.75 11.89
C SER A 509 -17.35 -6.33 11.58
N ARG A 510 -18.25 -5.76 12.38
CA ARG A 510 -18.53 -4.32 12.32
C ARG A 510 -17.58 -3.55 13.24
N PRO A 511 -17.23 -2.30 12.91
CA PRO A 511 -16.57 -1.39 13.84
C PRO A 511 -17.30 -1.33 15.19
N GLY A 512 -16.56 -1.42 16.29
CA GLY A 512 -17.11 -1.41 17.65
C GLY A 512 -17.86 -2.68 18.10
N SER A 513 -17.99 -3.71 17.25
CA SER A 513 -18.56 -5.01 17.61
C SER A 513 -17.52 -6.13 17.54
N ASP A 514 -17.49 -6.96 18.59
CA ASP A 514 -16.72 -8.22 18.61
C ASP A 514 -17.51 -9.40 18.03
N GLU A 515 -18.78 -9.20 17.65
CA GLU A 515 -19.59 -10.24 17.01
C GLU A 515 -19.09 -10.48 15.57
N PRO A 516 -18.76 -11.73 15.19
CA PRO A 516 -18.35 -12.04 13.83
C PRO A 516 -19.53 -11.82 12.88
N LEU A 517 -19.28 -11.23 11.71
CA LEU A 517 -20.30 -11.02 10.68
C LEU A 517 -20.23 -12.12 9.62
N LEU A 518 -19.06 -12.23 9.00
CA LEU A 518 -18.78 -13.16 7.90
C LEU A 518 -17.31 -13.59 7.99
N ALA A 519 -17.06 -14.88 7.83
CA ALA A 519 -15.71 -15.41 7.74
C ALA A 519 -15.67 -16.58 6.77
N TRP A 520 -14.49 -16.92 6.25
CA TRP A 520 -14.27 -18.14 5.50
C TRP A 520 -12.82 -18.58 5.57
N ARG A 521 -12.56 -19.88 5.38
CA ARG A 521 -11.18 -20.37 5.24
C ARG A 521 -10.60 -20.01 3.88
N SER A 522 -11.38 -20.18 2.81
CA SER A 522 -10.89 -19.88 1.46
C SER A 522 -12.04 -19.59 0.50
N VAL A 523 -11.89 -18.52 -0.27
CA VAL A 523 -12.67 -18.24 -1.48
C VAL A 523 -11.71 -18.24 -2.65
N VAL A 524 -11.97 -19.05 -3.67
CA VAL A 524 -11.17 -19.13 -4.90
C VAL A 524 -12.08 -18.83 -6.09
N ALA A 525 -11.72 -17.84 -6.90
CA ALA A 525 -12.41 -17.48 -8.14
C ALA A 525 -11.47 -17.70 -9.34
N GLN A 526 -11.87 -18.57 -10.28
CA GLN A 526 -11.08 -18.87 -11.48
C GLN A 526 -11.89 -19.54 -12.62
N PRO A 527 -11.60 -19.21 -13.89
CA PRO A 527 -10.95 -17.98 -14.32
C PRO A 527 -11.82 -16.75 -13.97
N ILE A 528 -11.18 -15.59 -13.84
CA ILE A 528 -11.79 -14.27 -13.79
C ILE A 528 -11.44 -13.57 -15.10
N GLU A 529 -12.45 -13.11 -15.82
CA GLU A 529 -12.31 -12.34 -17.05
C GLU A 529 -13.07 -11.03 -16.87
N TYR A 530 -12.37 -9.90 -16.97
CA TYR A 530 -12.97 -8.57 -16.86
C TYR A 530 -12.64 -7.75 -18.11
N ASN A 531 -13.65 -7.13 -18.72
CA ASN A 531 -13.47 -6.12 -19.76
C ASN A 531 -13.87 -4.76 -19.20
N LEU A 532 -13.05 -3.74 -19.47
CA LEU A 532 -13.25 -2.40 -18.92
C LEU A 532 -14.40 -1.64 -19.61
N ASP A 533 -14.46 -1.68 -20.94
CA ASP A 533 -15.47 -0.98 -21.74
C ASP A 533 -15.97 -1.86 -22.92
N PRO A 534 -17.26 -2.26 -22.95
CA PRO A 534 -18.23 -2.12 -21.86
C PRO A 534 -17.83 -2.97 -20.65
N ALA A 535 -18.13 -2.46 -19.45
CA ALA A 535 -17.79 -3.13 -18.19
C ALA A 535 -18.46 -4.52 -18.10
N ARG A 536 -17.65 -5.58 -18.16
CA ARG A 536 -18.11 -6.97 -18.14
C ARG A 536 -17.25 -7.83 -17.24
N LEU A 537 -17.85 -8.51 -16.27
CA LEU A 537 -17.20 -9.49 -15.40
C LEU A 537 -17.73 -10.91 -15.64
N GLU A 538 -16.88 -11.82 -16.11
CA GLU A 538 -17.18 -13.25 -16.18
C GLU A 538 -16.30 -14.03 -15.21
N ILE A 539 -16.92 -14.89 -14.39
CA ILE A 539 -16.22 -15.78 -13.47
C ILE A 539 -16.64 -17.22 -13.79
N GLY A 540 -15.66 -18.09 -14.04
CA GLY A 540 -15.92 -19.51 -14.29
C GLY A 540 -16.46 -20.20 -13.04
N ARG A 541 -15.62 -20.38 -12.03
CA ARG A 541 -16.01 -21.00 -10.75
C ARG A 541 -15.59 -20.17 -9.56
N ILE A 542 -16.49 -20.02 -8.60
CA ILE A 542 -16.21 -19.56 -7.24
C ILE A 542 -16.33 -20.76 -6.29
N THR A 543 -15.27 -21.12 -5.59
CA THR A 543 -15.31 -22.15 -4.53
C THR A 543 -15.18 -21.48 -3.17
N VAL A 544 -16.21 -21.60 -2.34
CA VAL A 544 -16.26 -21.04 -0.98
C VAL A 544 -16.15 -22.19 0.02
N THR A 545 -15.10 -22.18 0.81
CA THR A 545 -14.75 -23.26 1.73
C THR A 545 -14.82 -22.81 3.19
N ASP A 546 -15.57 -23.56 3.99
CA ASP A 546 -15.90 -23.27 5.38
C ASP A 546 -16.42 -21.83 5.59
N PRO A 547 -17.41 -21.34 4.80
CA PRO A 547 -18.02 -20.04 5.06
C PRO A 547 -18.78 -20.09 6.38
N LYS A 548 -18.62 -19.02 7.16
CA LYS A 548 -19.28 -18.80 8.43
C LYS A 548 -20.00 -17.47 8.40
N GLY A 549 -21.28 -17.45 8.75
CA GLY A 549 -22.06 -16.20 8.80
C GLY A 549 -22.92 -16.13 10.06
N HIS A 550 -23.11 -14.92 10.57
CA HIS A 550 -24.02 -14.66 11.67
C HIS A 550 -25.05 -13.62 11.23
N ILE A 551 -26.31 -14.01 11.11
CA ILE A 551 -27.41 -13.15 10.68
C ILE A 551 -28.31 -12.89 11.88
N VAL A 552 -28.52 -11.62 12.20
CA VAL A 552 -29.36 -11.18 13.32
C VAL A 552 -30.50 -10.34 12.77
N LEU A 553 -31.74 -10.75 13.01
CA LEU A 553 -32.94 -9.93 12.80
C LEU A 553 -33.26 -9.17 14.09
N PHE A 554 -33.26 -7.85 14.04
CA PHE A 554 -33.50 -6.98 15.18
C PHE A 554 -35.00 -6.70 15.40
N LYS A 555 -35.32 -6.05 16.53
CA LYS A 555 -36.72 -5.73 16.93
C LYS A 555 -37.44 -4.80 15.96
N ASP A 556 -36.72 -3.95 15.24
CA ASP A 556 -37.24 -3.07 14.21
C ASP A 556 -37.50 -3.79 12.87
N GLY A 557 -37.01 -5.04 12.73
CA GLY A 557 -37.10 -5.84 11.52
C GLY A 557 -35.94 -5.65 10.55
N THR A 558 -34.92 -4.85 10.90
CA THR A 558 -33.66 -4.76 10.16
C THR A 558 -32.72 -5.90 10.54
N THR A 559 -31.73 -6.15 9.70
CA THR A 559 -30.67 -7.11 9.94
C THR A 559 -29.32 -6.44 10.23
N ASN A 560 -28.38 -7.18 10.79
CA ASN A 560 -27.00 -6.73 10.90
C ASN A 560 -26.29 -6.54 9.54
N ILE A 561 -26.87 -7.06 8.45
CA ILE A 561 -26.39 -6.84 7.07
C ILE A 561 -26.85 -5.47 6.55
N ASP A 562 -28.09 -5.07 6.85
CA ASP A 562 -28.62 -3.75 6.47
C ASP A 562 -27.81 -2.59 7.07
N GLN A 563 -27.14 -2.86 8.19
CA GLN A 563 -26.27 -1.90 8.88
C GLN A 563 -24.89 -1.75 8.22
N ILE A 564 -24.54 -2.55 7.20
CA ILE A 564 -23.26 -2.46 6.48
C ILE A 564 -23.27 -1.30 5.48
N THR A 565 -24.38 -1.13 4.75
CA THR A 565 -24.52 -0.20 3.62
C THR A 565 -24.99 1.19 4.03
N GLY A 566 -24.97 1.50 5.32
CA GLY A 566 -25.18 2.85 5.85
C GLY A 566 -23.89 3.33 6.50
N GLY A 567 -23.19 4.27 5.88
CA GLY A 567 -22.20 5.09 6.59
C GLY A 567 -22.83 5.76 7.83
N PRO A 568 -22.02 6.33 8.74
CA PRO A 568 -22.51 6.85 10.02
C PRO A 568 -23.75 7.70 9.81
N GLU A 569 -24.86 7.26 10.44
CA GLU A 569 -26.14 7.96 10.46
C GLU A 569 -25.91 9.44 10.78
N THR A 570 -25.98 10.29 9.75
CA THR A 570 -26.60 11.59 9.94
C THR A 570 -28.08 11.31 10.07
N ALA A 571 -28.47 10.96 11.30
CA ALA A 571 -29.82 11.09 11.79
C ALA A 571 -30.17 12.59 11.79
N ASP A 572 -30.43 13.12 10.60
CA ASP A 572 -31.19 14.35 10.44
C ASP A 572 -32.40 14.03 9.58
N THR A 573 -33.56 14.17 10.21
CA THR A 573 -34.90 13.99 9.67
C THR A 573 -35.05 14.53 8.25
N ALA A 574 -34.99 13.65 7.25
CA ALA A 574 -35.59 13.88 5.95
C ALA A 574 -36.93 13.14 5.92
N THR A 575 -37.97 13.86 6.30
CA THR A 575 -39.34 13.54 5.88
C THR A 575 -39.34 13.38 4.36
N PRO A 576 -39.97 12.36 3.76
CA PRO A 576 -40.12 12.31 2.31
C PRO A 576 -41.09 13.42 1.92
N GLN A 577 -40.54 14.60 1.65
CA GLN A 577 -41.27 15.71 1.10
C GLN A 577 -41.42 15.42 -0.38
N ALA A 578 -42.60 14.90 -0.71
CA ALA A 578 -43.11 14.82 -2.07
C ALA A 578 -43.13 16.23 -2.69
N ASN A 579 -42.01 16.64 -3.27
CA ASN A 579 -41.97 17.74 -4.23
C ASN A 579 -42.47 17.19 -5.56
N THR A 580 -43.78 17.35 -5.76
CA THR A 580 -44.41 17.38 -7.08
C THR A 580 -43.81 18.56 -7.84
N THR A 581 -42.75 18.31 -8.60
CA THR A 581 -42.37 19.17 -9.72
C THR A 581 -42.74 18.42 -10.98
N GLU A 582 -43.84 18.88 -11.55
CA GLU A 582 -44.36 18.59 -12.88
C GLU A 582 -43.28 19.01 -13.90
N ALA A 583 -42.39 18.08 -14.25
CA ALA A 583 -41.49 18.20 -15.38
C ALA A 583 -42.17 17.60 -16.61
N ALA A 584 -42.14 18.38 -17.67
CA ALA A 584 -42.81 18.13 -18.94
C ALA A 584 -42.55 16.74 -19.50
N ALA A 585 -43.60 16.17 -20.07
CA ALA A 585 -43.55 15.02 -20.93
C ALA A 585 -42.64 15.30 -22.14
N ASP A 586 -41.42 14.76 -22.09
CA ASP A 586 -40.71 14.33 -23.28
C ASP A 586 -40.95 12.82 -23.45
N GLU A 587 -41.20 12.44 -24.71
CA GLU A 587 -41.56 11.10 -25.14
C GLU A 587 -40.50 10.06 -24.73
N PRO A 588 -40.89 8.82 -24.42
CA PRO A 588 -39.93 7.76 -24.15
C PRO A 588 -39.26 7.35 -25.47
N THR A 589 -38.06 7.87 -25.73
CA THR A 589 -37.16 7.22 -26.67
C THR A 589 -36.77 5.89 -26.06
N THR A 590 -37.23 4.81 -26.68
CA THR A 590 -36.79 3.44 -26.46
C THR A 590 -35.33 3.31 -26.91
N ASP A 591 -34.40 3.89 -26.15
CA ASP A 591 -33.04 3.39 -26.12
C ASP A 591 -33.06 2.20 -25.19
N GLU A 592 -32.80 1.01 -25.73
CA GLU A 592 -32.47 -0.18 -24.95
C GLU A 592 -31.36 0.21 -23.98
N GLN A 593 -31.71 0.46 -22.71
CA GLN A 593 -30.76 0.66 -21.63
C GLN A 593 -29.98 -0.64 -21.49
N LYS A 594 -28.87 -0.75 -22.23
CA LYS A 594 -27.88 -1.79 -21.98
C LYS A 594 -27.45 -1.65 -20.52
N PRO A 595 -27.43 -2.75 -19.74
CA PRO A 595 -26.98 -2.69 -18.36
C PRO A 595 -25.58 -2.07 -18.31
N GLU A 596 -25.40 -1.02 -17.50
CA GLU A 596 -24.13 -0.28 -17.38
C GLU A 596 -22.98 -1.18 -16.91
N PHE A 597 -23.30 -2.27 -16.21
CA PHE A 597 -22.35 -3.31 -15.80
C PHE A 597 -22.93 -4.68 -16.08
N ILE A 598 -22.18 -5.53 -16.78
CA ILE A 598 -22.57 -6.90 -17.11
C ILE A 598 -21.80 -7.89 -16.23
N PHE A 599 -22.47 -8.87 -15.63
CA PHE A 599 -21.78 -9.97 -14.96
C PHE A 599 -22.37 -11.35 -15.24
N ARG A 600 -21.50 -12.36 -15.18
CA ARG A 600 -21.85 -13.79 -15.29
C ARG A 600 -20.95 -14.63 -14.40
N ILE A 601 -21.55 -15.50 -13.58
CA ILE A 601 -20.85 -16.48 -12.77
C ILE A 601 -21.34 -17.87 -13.17
N GLN A 602 -20.47 -18.72 -13.70
CA GLN A 602 -20.90 -20.02 -14.24
C GLN A 602 -21.21 -21.03 -13.14
N ASP A 603 -20.45 -21.06 -12.05
CA ASP A 603 -20.61 -22.02 -10.96
C ASP A 603 -20.12 -21.42 -9.62
N ILE A 604 -20.94 -21.49 -8.58
CA ILE A 604 -20.56 -21.20 -7.20
C ILE A 604 -20.68 -22.50 -6.43
N ASN A 605 -19.57 -23.03 -5.95
CA ASN A 605 -19.50 -24.20 -5.11
C ASN A 605 -19.33 -23.79 -3.65
N ILE A 606 -20.19 -24.32 -2.78
CA ILE A 606 -20.11 -24.13 -1.33
C ILE A 606 -19.70 -25.45 -0.71
N ALA A 607 -18.67 -25.42 0.14
CA ALA A 607 -18.18 -26.58 0.86
C ALA A 607 -18.16 -26.30 2.37
N ASN A 608 -18.94 -27.09 3.11
CA ASN A 608 -18.98 -27.08 4.58
C ASN A 608 -19.34 -25.72 5.20
N GLY A 609 -20.40 -25.07 4.72
CA GLY A 609 -20.89 -23.81 5.28
C GLY A 609 -21.61 -23.94 6.61
N ASP A 610 -21.50 -22.89 7.43
CA ASP A 610 -22.02 -22.81 8.79
C ASP A 610 -22.62 -21.42 9.05
N PHE A 611 -23.93 -21.32 9.19
CA PHE A 611 -24.62 -20.05 9.32
C PHE A 611 -25.53 -20.06 10.55
N ASP A 612 -25.36 -19.08 11.42
CA ASP A 612 -26.24 -18.86 12.55
C ASP A 612 -27.29 -17.80 12.19
N PHE A 613 -28.55 -18.07 12.50
CA PHE A 613 -29.65 -17.12 12.37
C PHE A 613 -30.28 -16.88 13.74
N VAL A 614 -30.38 -15.61 14.13
CA VAL A 614 -30.95 -15.19 15.40
C VAL A 614 -32.05 -14.16 15.15
N ASP A 615 -33.27 -14.47 15.54
CA ASP A 615 -34.41 -13.55 15.47
C ASP A 615 -34.68 -12.96 16.86
N ARG A 616 -34.24 -11.72 17.04
CA ARG A 616 -34.44 -10.89 18.23
C ARG A 616 -35.74 -10.07 18.14
N SER A 617 -36.52 -10.20 17.07
CA SER A 617 -37.84 -9.54 16.90
C SER A 617 -38.97 -10.22 17.69
N ILE A 618 -38.69 -11.38 18.29
CA ILE A 618 -39.62 -12.19 19.08
C ILE A 618 -39.01 -12.54 20.45
N GLU A 619 -39.87 -12.70 21.46
CA GLU A 619 -39.47 -13.13 22.81
C GLU A 619 -40.22 -14.42 23.20
N PRO A 620 -39.52 -15.45 23.73
CA PRO A 620 -38.07 -15.56 23.86
C PRO A 620 -37.36 -15.57 22.49
N VAL A 621 -36.08 -15.20 22.45
CA VAL A 621 -35.30 -15.09 21.20
C VAL A 621 -35.29 -16.43 20.47
N PHE A 622 -35.55 -16.39 19.17
CA PHE A 622 -35.40 -17.57 18.32
C PHE A 622 -33.98 -17.63 17.76
N SER A 623 -33.37 -18.82 17.80
CA SER A 623 -32.08 -19.06 17.16
C SER A 623 -32.04 -20.44 16.53
N THR A 624 -31.40 -20.52 15.37
CA THR A 624 -31.17 -21.76 14.62
C THR A 624 -29.82 -21.69 13.90
N ARG A 625 -29.31 -22.86 13.53
CA ARG A 625 -28.02 -23.01 12.86
C ARG A 625 -28.19 -23.86 11.61
N LEU A 626 -27.65 -23.39 10.50
CA LEU A 626 -27.51 -24.14 9.25
C LEU A 626 -26.05 -24.61 9.16
N SER A 627 -25.81 -25.91 9.29
CA SER A 627 -24.45 -26.48 9.27
C SER A 627 -24.27 -27.49 8.14
N ALA A 628 -23.02 -27.80 7.82
CA ALA A 628 -22.66 -28.70 6.73
C ALA A 628 -23.35 -28.32 5.41
N LEU A 629 -23.49 -27.02 5.15
CA LEU A 629 -24.06 -26.52 3.90
C LEU A 629 -23.10 -26.83 2.75
N GLU A 630 -23.56 -27.61 1.79
CA GLU A 630 -22.81 -27.98 0.60
C GLU A 630 -23.69 -27.96 -0.64
N GLY A 631 -23.08 -27.71 -1.79
CA GLY A 631 -23.79 -27.73 -3.07
C GLY A 631 -23.26 -26.72 -4.05
N ASN A 632 -24.08 -26.42 -5.06
CA ASN A 632 -23.69 -25.48 -6.09
C ASN A 632 -24.84 -24.62 -6.63
N ILE A 633 -24.45 -23.46 -7.14
CA ILE A 633 -25.30 -22.49 -7.82
C ILE A 633 -24.68 -22.23 -9.20
N GLU A 634 -25.36 -22.62 -10.26
CA GLU A 634 -24.87 -22.51 -11.64
C GLU A 634 -25.53 -21.33 -12.35
N GLY A 635 -24.77 -20.64 -13.20
CA GLY A 635 -25.32 -19.75 -14.22
C GLY A 635 -25.97 -18.45 -13.73
N LEU A 636 -25.48 -17.84 -12.65
CA LEU A 636 -25.93 -16.51 -12.23
C LEU A 636 -25.50 -15.43 -13.24
N SER A 637 -26.40 -14.51 -13.58
CA SER A 637 -26.12 -13.38 -14.45
C SER A 637 -27.18 -12.29 -14.29
N ASN A 638 -26.85 -11.07 -14.72
CA ASN A 638 -27.81 -9.99 -14.94
C ASN A 638 -28.17 -9.78 -16.43
N ILE A 639 -27.89 -10.76 -17.29
CA ILE A 639 -28.30 -10.74 -18.71
C ILE A 639 -29.42 -11.76 -18.96
N SER A 640 -30.61 -11.27 -19.31
CA SER A 640 -31.75 -12.12 -19.69
C SER A 640 -31.51 -12.80 -21.05
N PRO A 641 -32.01 -14.03 -21.30
CA PRO A 641 -32.85 -14.88 -20.45
C PRO A 641 -32.06 -15.94 -19.65
N GLN A 642 -30.88 -15.61 -19.14
CA GLN A 642 -30.04 -16.59 -18.46
C GLN A 642 -30.60 -16.94 -17.07
N GLN A 643 -31.18 -18.14 -16.95
CA GLN A 643 -31.62 -18.69 -15.67
C GLN A 643 -30.52 -19.53 -15.02
N GLY A 644 -30.21 -19.22 -13.77
CA GLY A 644 -29.35 -20.03 -12.93
C GLY A 644 -30.04 -21.28 -12.39
N LYS A 645 -29.28 -22.23 -11.86
CA LYS A 645 -29.77 -23.41 -11.13
C LYS A 645 -29.17 -23.45 -9.75
N ILE A 646 -29.95 -23.87 -8.77
CA ILE A 646 -29.50 -24.03 -7.39
C ILE A 646 -29.73 -25.45 -6.92
N ASN A 647 -28.75 -26.01 -6.22
CA ASN A 647 -28.83 -27.29 -5.53
C ASN A 647 -27.96 -27.26 -4.28
N LEU A 648 -28.58 -26.98 -3.13
CA LEU A 648 -27.91 -26.92 -1.83
C LEU A 648 -28.48 -27.97 -0.89
N LYS A 649 -27.65 -28.52 -0.03
CA LYS A 649 -28.01 -29.43 1.04
C LYS A 649 -27.31 -29.02 2.32
N GLY A 650 -27.96 -29.18 3.46
CA GLY A 650 -27.37 -28.88 4.75
C GLY A 650 -28.18 -29.47 5.88
N LYS A 651 -27.77 -29.17 7.11
CA LYS A 651 -28.47 -29.52 8.32
C LYS A 651 -29.01 -28.26 8.99
N LEU A 652 -30.31 -28.25 9.28
CA LEU A 652 -30.98 -27.13 9.93
C LEU A 652 -31.30 -27.49 11.39
N GLY A 653 -30.88 -26.65 12.31
CA GLY A 653 -30.84 -26.97 13.74
C GLY A 653 -29.90 -28.15 14.03
N GLU A 654 -30.17 -28.86 15.12
CA GLU A 654 -29.30 -29.97 15.56
C GLU A 654 -29.47 -31.24 14.69
N ARG A 655 -30.64 -31.43 14.07
CA ARG A 655 -31.02 -32.73 13.48
C ARG A 655 -31.78 -32.66 12.15
N GLY A 656 -32.33 -31.50 11.81
CA GLY A 656 -33.10 -31.33 10.59
C GLY A 656 -32.21 -31.44 9.35
N SER A 657 -32.75 -32.00 8.28
CA SER A 657 -32.11 -31.94 6.96
C SER A 657 -32.78 -30.86 6.13
N LEU A 658 -32.00 -30.14 5.33
CA LEU A 658 -32.47 -29.12 4.40
C LEU A 658 -31.95 -29.44 3.00
N ALA A 659 -32.82 -29.38 2.01
CA ALA A 659 -32.46 -29.44 0.60
C ALA A 659 -33.17 -28.31 -0.16
N VAL A 660 -32.40 -27.53 -0.91
CA VAL A 660 -32.89 -26.43 -1.75
C VAL A 660 -32.56 -26.76 -3.20
N THR A 661 -33.57 -26.79 -4.06
CA THR A 661 -33.39 -27.02 -5.50
C THR A 661 -34.23 -26.06 -6.30
N GLY A 662 -33.79 -25.63 -7.48
CA GLY A 662 -34.60 -24.69 -8.26
C GLY A 662 -33.87 -24.01 -9.40
N SER A 663 -34.50 -22.96 -9.92
CA SER A 663 -33.94 -22.04 -10.91
C SER A 663 -33.97 -20.62 -10.37
N ILE A 664 -32.89 -19.87 -10.59
CA ILE A 664 -32.79 -18.46 -10.21
C ILE A 664 -32.99 -17.64 -11.49
N GLY A 665 -33.90 -16.67 -11.46
CA GLY A 665 -34.10 -15.72 -12.56
C GLY A 665 -32.89 -14.83 -12.77
N THR A 666 -32.84 -14.12 -13.90
CA THR A 666 -31.81 -13.12 -14.15
C THR A 666 -31.86 -12.04 -13.07
N LEU A 667 -30.71 -11.71 -12.48
CA LEU A 667 -30.64 -10.74 -11.39
C LEU A 667 -30.87 -9.31 -11.91
N GLY A 668 -31.77 -8.57 -11.26
CA GLY A 668 -32.13 -7.20 -11.65
C GLY A 668 -33.23 -7.09 -12.72
N GLU A 669 -33.74 -8.23 -13.20
CA GLU A 669 -34.83 -8.31 -14.18
C GLU A 669 -36.09 -8.91 -13.54
N GLU A 670 -37.23 -8.81 -14.22
CA GLU A 670 -38.51 -9.43 -13.78
C GLU A 670 -38.58 -10.95 -14.10
N ASP A 671 -37.44 -11.62 -14.26
CA ASP A 671 -37.40 -13.06 -14.54
C ASP A 671 -37.79 -13.88 -13.28
N THR A 672 -38.67 -14.87 -13.45
CA THR A 672 -39.16 -15.69 -12.33
C THR A 672 -38.08 -16.60 -11.74
N THR A 673 -37.81 -16.46 -10.44
CA THR A 673 -37.07 -17.42 -9.61
C THR A 673 -38.02 -18.48 -9.06
N LYS A 674 -37.64 -19.76 -9.19
CA LYS A 674 -38.40 -20.92 -8.69
C LYS A 674 -37.58 -21.72 -7.71
N LEU A 675 -38.02 -21.81 -6.46
CA LEU A 675 -37.29 -22.49 -5.39
C LEU A 675 -38.15 -23.56 -4.74
N LYS A 676 -37.59 -24.77 -4.64
CA LYS A 676 -38.13 -25.88 -3.86
C LYS A 676 -37.27 -26.10 -2.64
N LEU A 677 -37.84 -25.83 -1.46
CA LEU A 677 -37.22 -26.10 -0.17
C LEU A 677 -37.87 -27.35 0.43
N ASN A 678 -37.06 -28.34 0.79
CA ASN A 678 -37.52 -29.48 1.57
C ASN A 678 -36.74 -29.49 2.87
N ALA A 679 -37.46 -29.38 3.99
CA ALA A 679 -36.88 -29.56 5.30
C ALA A 679 -37.55 -30.75 5.99
N ASP A 680 -36.76 -31.66 6.53
CA ASP A 680 -37.25 -32.88 7.17
C ASP A 680 -36.66 -33.02 8.58
N ASN A 681 -37.43 -33.63 9.48
CA ASN A 681 -37.06 -33.89 10.86
C ASN A 681 -36.67 -32.63 11.67
N LEU A 682 -37.37 -31.52 11.45
CA LEU A 682 -37.20 -30.31 12.26
C LEU A 682 -37.88 -30.51 13.62
N ALA A 683 -37.21 -30.15 14.71
CA ALA A 683 -37.81 -30.21 16.04
C ALA A 683 -38.83 -29.07 16.19
N MET A 684 -40.10 -29.39 16.41
CA MET A 684 -41.13 -28.35 16.55
C MET A 684 -40.98 -27.52 17.82
N SER A 685 -40.35 -28.09 18.85
CA SER A 685 -40.07 -27.39 20.10
C SER A 685 -39.19 -26.14 19.90
N ASP A 686 -38.34 -26.12 18.86
CA ASP A 686 -37.55 -24.96 18.47
C ASP A 686 -38.40 -23.77 17.99
N LEU A 687 -39.62 -24.03 17.50
CA LEU A 687 -40.56 -23.01 17.02
C LEU A 687 -41.47 -22.46 18.13
N SER A 688 -41.23 -22.84 19.39
CA SER A 688 -41.98 -22.34 20.56
C SER A 688 -42.09 -20.81 20.64
N PRO A 689 -41.06 -20.00 20.31
CA PRO A 689 -41.20 -18.55 20.26
C PRO A 689 -42.36 -18.08 19.36
N TYR A 690 -42.42 -18.60 18.13
CA TYR A 690 -43.44 -18.22 17.15
C TYR A 690 -44.83 -18.74 17.52
N PHE A 691 -44.93 -19.98 18.01
CA PHE A 691 -46.20 -20.53 18.51
C PHE A 691 -46.69 -19.76 19.75
N GLY A 692 -45.80 -19.37 20.65
CA GLY A 692 -46.15 -18.54 21.81
C GLY A 692 -46.75 -17.20 21.39
N ARG A 693 -46.10 -16.50 20.45
CA ARG A 693 -46.56 -15.19 19.94
C ARG A 693 -47.90 -15.26 19.22
N TYR A 694 -48.07 -16.19 18.27
CA TYR A 694 -49.25 -16.19 17.38
C TYR A 694 -50.37 -17.17 17.77
N VAL A 695 -50.04 -18.22 18.51
CA VAL A 695 -50.98 -19.29 18.91
C VAL A 695 -51.30 -19.24 20.42
N GLY A 696 -50.42 -18.65 21.23
CA GLY A 696 -50.61 -18.52 22.69
C GLY A 696 -50.21 -19.75 23.50
N TYR A 697 -49.44 -20.66 22.91
CA TYR A 697 -48.91 -21.87 23.54
C TYR A 697 -47.48 -22.13 23.08
N SER A 698 -46.61 -22.63 23.96
CA SER A 698 -45.33 -23.19 23.52
C SER A 698 -45.54 -24.56 22.86
N VAL A 699 -44.50 -25.09 22.22
CA VAL A 699 -44.50 -26.45 21.68
C VAL A 699 -43.63 -27.32 22.57
N ASP A 700 -44.22 -28.36 23.15
CA ASP A 700 -43.47 -29.29 24.01
C ASP A 700 -42.70 -30.29 23.16
N SER A 701 -43.34 -30.97 22.21
CA SER A 701 -42.70 -31.92 21.28
C SER A 701 -43.37 -31.93 19.91
N GLY A 702 -42.73 -32.63 18.98
CA GLY A 702 -43.23 -32.90 17.64
C GLY A 702 -42.12 -32.75 16.61
N LYS A 703 -42.37 -33.30 15.42
CA LYS A 703 -41.49 -33.15 14.25
C LYS A 703 -42.20 -32.39 13.17
N LEU A 704 -41.45 -31.57 12.47
CA LEU A 704 -41.92 -30.79 11.36
C LEU A 704 -41.18 -31.18 10.10
N LYS A 705 -41.97 -31.45 9.06
CA LYS A 705 -41.53 -31.53 7.69
C LYS A 705 -42.19 -30.41 6.89
N LEU A 706 -41.38 -29.76 6.05
CA LEU A 706 -41.78 -28.65 5.20
C LEU A 706 -41.44 -29.00 3.76
N ASP A 707 -42.43 -29.00 2.88
CA ASP A 707 -42.25 -29.06 1.44
C ASP A 707 -42.76 -27.71 0.86
N LEU A 708 -41.83 -26.85 0.46
CA LEU A 708 -42.07 -25.45 0.08
C LEU A 708 -41.78 -25.25 -1.41
N ASP A 709 -42.72 -24.69 -2.18
CA ASP A 709 -42.57 -24.38 -3.62
C ASP A 709 -42.86 -22.90 -3.87
N TYR A 710 -41.83 -22.13 -4.23
CA TYR A 710 -41.85 -20.66 -4.25
C TYR A 710 -41.53 -20.15 -5.65
N ASP A 711 -42.45 -19.39 -6.23
CA ASP A 711 -42.28 -18.61 -7.46
C ASP A 711 -42.17 -17.11 -7.09
N ILE A 712 -41.04 -16.48 -7.42
CA ILE A 712 -40.75 -15.07 -7.12
C ILE A 712 -40.49 -14.35 -8.44
N THR A 713 -41.27 -13.32 -8.77
CA THR A 713 -41.15 -12.54 -10.02
C THR A 713 -41.14 -11.04 -9.68
N GLY A 714 -39.99 -10.38 -9.86
CA GLY A 714 -39.79 -9.03 -9.31
C GLY A 714 -39.99 -9.03 -7.78
N SER A 715 -40.87 -8.17 -7.29
CA SER A 715 -41.28 -8.12 -5.88
C SER A 715 -42.44 -9.07 -5.54
N HIS A 716 -43.13 -9.65 -6.53
CA HIS A 716 -44.28 -10.51 -6.28
C HIS A 716 -43.84 -11.93 -5.93
N ILE A 717 -44.37 -12.46 -4.83
CA ILE A 717 -44.14 -13.82 -4.36
C ILE A 717 -45.43 -14.63 -4.40
N LYS A 718 -45.36 -15.82 -4.96
CA LYS A 718 -46.38 -16.86 -4.86
C LYS A 718 -45.73 -18.12 -4.31
N ALA A 719 -46.25 -18.64 -3.21
CA ALA A 719 -45.67 -19.81 -2.56
C ALA A 719 -46.73 -20.80 -2.09
N ASP A 720 -46.48 -22.07 -2.36
CA ASP A 720 -47.24 -23.21 -1.85
C ASP A 720 -46.43 -23.86 -0.71
N ASN A 721 -46.98 -23.83 0.51
CA ASN A 721 -46.30 -24.34 1.70
C ASN A 721 -47.03 -25.57 2.25
N ARG A 722 -46.51 -26.78 2.02
CA ARG A 722 -47.04 -27.98 2.67
C ARG A 722 -46.31 -28.24 3.98
N VAL A 723 -47.07 -28.26 5.07
CA VAL A 723 -46.60 -28.33 6.44
C VAL A 723 -47.11 -29.63 7.06
N ILE A 724 -46.20 -30.55 7.36
CA ILE A 724 -46.51 -31.83 7.98
C ILE A 724 -45.95 -31.85 9.40
N MET A 725 -46.81 -31.95 10.39
CA MET A 725 -46.45 -32.00 11.80
C MET A 725 -46.79 -33.37 12.38
N ASP A 726 -45.77 -34.10 12.79
CA ASP A 726 -45.88 -35.43 13.39
C ASP A 726 -45.79 -35.35 14.92
N GLN A 727 -46.79 -35.90 15.61
CA GLN A 727 -46.90 -35.92 17.07
C GLN A 727 -46.76 -34.55 17.76
N LEU A 728 -47.24 -33.45 17.14
CA LEU A 728 -47.26 -32.11 17.76
C LEU A 728 -47.94 -32.11 19.15
N ALA A 729 -47.21 -31.80 20.20
CA ALA A 729 -47.75 -31.58 21.53
C ALA A 729 -47.56 -30.12 21.95
N LEU A 730 -48.66 -29.45 22.31
CA LEU A 730 -48.59 -28.10 22.88
C LEU A 730 -48.15 -28.15 24.34
N GLY A 731 -47.26 -27.23 24.71
CA GLY A 731 -46.80 -27.03 26.07
C GLY A 731 -47.67 -26.06 26.88
N GLU A 732 -47.00 -25.23 27.67
CA GLU A 732 -47.62 -24.24 28.53
C GLU A 732 -48.25 -23.10 27.73
N SER A 733 -49.26 -22.45 28.34
CA SER A 733 -49.87 -21.27 27.73
C SER A 733 -48.93 -20.08 27.87
N VAL A 734 -48.75 -19.35 26.78
CA VAL A 734 -47.92 -18.16 26.70
C VAL A 734 -48.84 -16.95 26.54
N GLN A 735 -48.65 -15.93 27.38
CA GLN A 735 -49.39 -14.67 27.21
C GLN A 735 -48.82 -13.92 26.02
N SER A 736 -49.66 -13.62 25.04
CA SER A 736 -49.33 -12.79 23.89
C SER A 736 -50.55 -12.00 23.43
N GLU A 737 -50.36 -10.72 23.15
CA GLU A 737 -51.42 -9.84 22.60
C GLU A 737 -51.74 -10.18 21.14
N GLU A 738 -50.79 -10.79 20.42
CA GLU A 738 -50.94 -11.21 19.03
C GLU A 738 -51.50 -12.64 18.89
N ALA A 739 -51.70 -13.35 20.01
CA ALA A 739 -52.20 -14.72 19.98
C ALA A 739 -53.68 -14.79 19.56
N VAL A 740 -54.04 -15.84 18.82
CA VAL A 740 -55.43 -16.07 18.45
C VAL A 740 -56.33 -16.36 19.66
N ASN A 741 -57.48 -15.70 19.71
CA ASN A 741 -58.54 -16.02 20.66
C ASN A 741 -59.44 -17.17 20.15
N ALA A 742 -58.89 -18.39 20.06
CA ALA A 742 -59.59 -19.58 19.57
C ALA A 742 -59.24 -20.84 20.40
N PRO A 743 -60.09 -21.89 20.42
CA PRO A 743 -59.79 -23.15 21.13
C PRO A 743 -58.76 -24.00 20.37
N VAL A 744 -57.50 -23.53 20.31
CA VAL A 744 -56.40 -24.12 19.52
C VAL A 744 -56.25 -25.63 19.73
N ARG A 745 -56.27 -26.11 20.98
CA ARG A 745 -56.13 -27.53 21.31
C ARG A 745 -57.20 -28.41 20.64
N LEU A 746 -58.43 -27.89 20.53
CA LEU A 746 -59.53 -28.57 19.85
C LEU A 746 -59.35 -28.54 18.33
N GLY A 747 -58.88 -27.41 17.78
CA GLY A 747 -58.58 -27.29 16.35
C GLY A 747 -57.49 -28.28 15.91
N LEU A 748 -56.40 -28.37 16.67
CA LEU A 748 -55.31 -29.30 16.41
C LEU A 748 -55.74 -30.76 16.51
N SER A 749 -56.59 -31.12 17.49
CA SER A 749 -57.07 -32.50 17.64
C SER A 749 -58.01 -32.94 16.52
N LEU A 750 -58.61 -32.01 15.79
CA LEU A 750 -59.46 -32.30 14.62
C LEU A 750 -58.66 -32.39 13.32
N LEU A 751 -57.53 -31.69 13.24
CA LEU A 751 -56.62 -31.77 12.09
C LEU A 751 -55.69 -32.99 12.17
N ARG A 752 -55.48 -33.53 13.38
CA ARG A 752 -54.68 -34.72 13.63
C ARG A 752 -55.40 -35.99 13.14
N ASP A 753 -54.69 -36.83 12.40
CA ASP A 753 -55.15 -38.14 11.98
C ASP A 753 -54.95 -39.24 13.04
N GLY A 754 -55.24 -40.50 12.69
CA GLY A 754 -55.13 -41.64 13.61
C GLY A 754 -53.70 -42.00 14.03
N ASP A 755 -52.69 -41.53 13.29
CA ASP A 755 -51.27 -41.78 13.56
C ASP A 755 -50.59 -40.59 14.25
N GLY A 756 -51.35 -39.52 14.53
CA GLY A 756 -50.85 -38.33 15.23
C GLY A 756 -50.38 -37.19 14.31
N VAL A 757 -50.55 -37.33 12.99
CA VAL A 757 -50.00 -36.43 11.96
C VAL A 757 -51.02 -35.36 11.56
N ILE A 758 -50.53 -34.13 11.34
CA ILE A 758 -51.29 -33.01 10.78
C ILE A 758 -50.62 -32.61 9.46
N ASP A 759 -51.35 -32.66 8.35
CA ASP A 759 -50.85 -32.31 7.00
C ASP A 759 -51.67 -31.17 6.43
N ILE A 760 -51.03 -30.03 6.15
CA ILE A 760 -51.70 -28.78 5.77
C ILE A 760 -50.99 -28.12 4.60
N ASP A 761 -51.75 -27.74 3.58
CA ASP A 761 -51.30 -26.86 2.51
C ASP A 761 -51.69 -25.40 2.81
N LEU A 762 -50.70 -24.51 2.83
CA LEU A 762 -50.84 -23.07 3.11
C LEU A 762 -50.33 -22.26 1.90
N PRO A 763 -51.17 -21.99 0.89
CA PRO A 763 -50.79 -21.10 -0.20
C PRO A 763 -50.72 -19.65 0.29
N ILE A 764 -49.68 -18.93 -0.11
CA ILE A 764 -49.50 -17.49 0.15
C ILE A 764 -49.16 -16.77 -1.15
N GLU A 765 -49.65 -15.54 -1.29
CA GLU A 765 -49.37 -14.68 -2.43
C GLU A 765 -49.36 -13.21 -1.96
N GLY A 766 -48.44 -12.41 -2.47
CA GLY A 766 -48.39 -10.97 -2.22
C GLY A 766 -47.10 -10.32 -2.71
N ASP A 767 -46.93 -9.05 -2.37
CA ASP A 767 -45.83 -8.19 -2.83
C ASP A 767 -44.83 -7.96 -1.69
N LEU A 768 -43.55 -8.23 -1.92
CA LEU A 768 -42.48 -8.06 -0.94
C LEU A 768 -42.17 -6.59 -0.62
N ASP A 769 -42.54 -5.66 -1.51
CA ASP A 769 -42.35 -4.23 -1.30
C ASP A 769 -43.49 -3.60 -0.48
N ASP A 770 -44.58 -4.32 -0.26
CA ASP A 770 -45.67 -3.88 0.62
C ASP A 770 -45.27 -4.03 2.10
N PRO A 771 -45.10 -2.93 2.87
CA PRO A 771 -44.69 -3.00 4.27
C PRO A 771 -45.70 -3.73 5.19
N GLU A 772 -46.97 -3.85 4.77
CA GLU A 772 -47.99 -4.64 5.48
C GLU A 772 -47.81 -6.16 5.23
N PHE A 773 -47.22 -6.52 4.09
CA PHE A 773 -46.98 -7.91 3.67
C PHE A 773 -45.69 -8.45 4.27
N ARG A 774 -45.82 -9.25 5.35
CA ARG A 774 -44.71 -10.02 5.93
C ARG A 774 -45.01 -11.51 5.87
N VAL A 775 -44.22 -12.25 5.10
CA VAL A 775 -44.41 -13.69 4.81
C VAL A 775 -44.77 -14.49 6.07
N GLY A 776 -43.98 -14.39 7.15
CA GLY A 776 -44.24 -15.13 8.39
C GLY A 776 -45.59 -14.82 9.05
N ARG A 777 -46.01 -13.55 9.03
CA ARG A 777 -47.31 -13.12 9.57
C ARG A 777 -48.47 -13.66 8.72
N VAL A 778 -48.32 -13.65 7.40
CA VAL A 778 -49.32 -14.18 6.45
C VAL A 778 -49.47 -15.70 6.62
N VAL A 779 -48.35 -16.42 6.70
CA VAL A 779 -48.34 -17.88 6.94
C VAL A 779 -49.05 -18.22 8.26
N MET A 780 -48.69 -17.56 9.37
CA MET A 780 -49.31 -17.85 10.66
C MET A 780 -50.79 -17.47 10.71
N ARG A 781 -51.19 -16.35 10.11
CA ARG A 781 -52.61 -15.97 10.03
C ARG A 781 -53.42 -16.98 9.21
N THR A 782 -52.85 -17.52 8.14
CA THR A 782 -53.49 -18.55 7.30
C THR A 782 -53.67 -19.85 8.07
N PHE A 783 -52.64 -20.29 8.80
CA PHE A 783 -52.71 -21.45 9.68
C PHE A 783 -53.77 -21.29 10.78
N VAL A 784 -53.80 -20.15 11.46
CA VAL A 784 -54.79 -19.84 12.49
C VAL A 784 -56.22 -19.83 11.93
N ASN A 785 -56.42 -19.23 10.76
CA ASN A 785 -57.72 -19.21 10.10
C ASN A 785 -58.22 -20.61 9.72
N LEU A 786 -57.31 -21.54 9.40
CA LEU A 786 -57.66 -22.94 9.17
C LEU A 786 -58.19 -23.59 10.45
N LEU A 787 -57.49 -23.41 11.59
CA LEU A 787 -57.94 -23.93 12.90
C LEU A 787 -59.33 -23.40 13.29
N ALA A 788 -59.61 -22.11 13.00
CA ALA A 788 -60.88 -21.49 13.31
C ALA A 788 -62.08 -22.04 12.51
N ARG A 789 -61.84 -22.62 11.32
CA ARG A 789 -62.91 -23.16 10.44
C ARG A 789 -63.38 -24.56 10.83
N VAL A 790 -62.71 -25.21 11.77
CA VAL A 790 -63.03 -26.57 12.19
C VAL A 790 -63.84 -26.55 13.50
N ALA A 791 -65.16 -26.44 13.39
CA ALA A 791 -66.07 -26.60 14.51
C ALA A 791 -67.42 -27.18 14.06
N THR A 792 -67.62 -28.49 14.26
CA THR A 792 -68.89 -29.20 14.61
C THR A 792 -68.77 -30.72 14.35
N SER A 793 -68.18 -31.49 15.27
CA SER A 793 -68.25 -32.97 15.23
C SER A 793 -67.98 -33.58 16.62
N PRO A 794 -68.64 -34.70 17.02
CA PRO A 794 -68.59 -35.21 18.40
C PRO A 794 -67.41 -36.17 18.62
N PHE A 795 -66.68 -35.97 19.71
CA PHE A 795 -65.56 -36.81 20.14
C PHE A 795 -65.99 -38.00 20.99
N ASN A 796 -65.28 -39.13 20.85
CA ASN A 796 -65.20 -40.20 21.85
C ASN A 796 -63.76 -40.29 22.37
N VAL A 797 -63.62 -40.29 23.69
CA VAL A 797 -62.35 -40.34 24.44
C VAL A 797 -62.14 -41.75 24.97
N LEU A 798 -60.93 -42.32 24.86
CA LEU A 798 -60.52 -43.49 25.64
C LEU A 798 -59.14 -43.31 26.27
N GLY A 799 -59.16 -43.18 27.60
CA GLY A 799 -58.47 -44.02 28.60
C GLY A 799 -57.03 -44.48 28.37
N SER A 800 -56.12 -43.84 29.10
CA SER A 800 -54.72 -44.21 29.33
C SER A 800 -54.55 -45.61 29.93
N VAL A 801 -53.62 -46.39 29.38
CA VAL A 801 -53.13 -47.64 29.97
C VAL A 801 -51.74 -47.39 30.53
N ALA A 802 -51.66 -47.33 31.86
CA ALA A 802 -50.43 -47.34 32.62
C ALA A 802 -50.17 -48.75 33.19
N GLU A 803 -48.89 -49.01 33.44
CA GLU A 803 -48.24 -50.19 34.05
C GLU A 803 -47.83 -51.31 33.09
N LEU A 804 -46.50 -51.47 32.91
CA LEU A 804 -45.77 -52.73 33.10
C LEU A 804 -44.29 -52.59 32.69
N ALA A 805 -43.37 -52.61 33.66
CA ALA A 805 -42.03 -53.23 33.56
C ALA A 805 -41.16 -53.00 34.82
N GLY A 806 -41.51 -53.61 35.95
CA GLY A 806 -40.56 -54.20 36.93
C GLY A 806 -39.27 -53.48 37.40
N PHE A 807 -39.09 -52.16 37.22
CA PHE A 807 -37.99 -51.35 37.77
C PHE A 807 -38.56 -50.00 38.25
N SER A 808 -37.93 -49.35 39.24
CA SER A 808 -38.34 -48.01 39.67
C SER A 808 -38.06 -46.99 38.56
N GLY A 809 -39.12 -46.37 38.02
CA GLY A 809 -39.05 -45.43 36.88
C GLY A 809 -38.17 -44.19 37.10
N GLU A 810 -37.78 -43.89 38.34
CA GLU A 810 -36.92 -42.74 38.67
C GLU A 810 -35.44 -42.94 38.35
N GLU A 811 -34.94 -44.18 38.24
CA GLU A 811 -33.53 -44.42 37.94
C GLU A 811 -33.25 -44.59 36.44
N LEU A 812 -34.18 -45.12 35.65
CA LEU A 812 -33.99 -45.35 34.20
C LEU A 812 -34.43 -44.17 33.31
N GLY A 813 -35.11 -43.13 33.84
CA GLY A 813 -35.65 -41.99 33.07
C GLY A 813 -34.80 -40.70 33.10
N GLN A 814 -33.51 -40.79 33.39
CA GLN A 814 -32.61 -39.61 33.47
C GLN A 814 -31.17 -39.96 33.12
N MET A 815 -30.40 -39.05 32.51
CA MET A 815 -28.96 -39.18 32.25
C MET A 815 -28.19 -38.06 32.96
N ALA A 816 -27.01 -38.36 33.49
CA ALA A 816 -26.13 -37.34 34.06
C ALA A 816 -25.12 -36.79 33.03
N PHE A 817 -24.91 -35.48 33.03
CA PHE A 817 -23.99 -34.74 32.15
C PHE A 817 -22.94 -33.97 32.94
N VAL A 818 -21.82 -33.66 32.27
CA VAL A 818 -20.79 -32.75 32.78
C VAL A 818 -21.27 -31.29 32.64
N PRO A 819 -21.18 -30.44 33.68
CA PRO A 819 -21.56 -29.02 33.59
C PRO A 819 -20.85 -28.28 32.45
N GLY A 820 -21.58 -27.43 31.72
CA GLY A 820 -21.07 -26.66 30.58
C GLY A 820 -20.85 -27.48 29.29
N GLU A 821 -20.98 -28.81 29.33
CA GLU A 821 -20.70 -29.69 28.20
C GLU A 821 -21.91 -30.55 27.79
N ALA A 822 -22.02 -30.84 26.50
CA ALA A 822 -22.95 -31.83 25.94
C ALA A 822 -22.36 -33.25 25.98
N ARG A 823 -21.83 -33.67 27.14
CA ARG A 823 -21.15 -34.96 27.34
C ARG A 823 -21.68 -35.69 28.58
N LEU A 824 -21.87 -37.01 28.46
CA LEU A 824 -22.30 -37.85 29.56
C LEU A 824 -21.26 -37.86 30.69
N ALA A 825 -21.75 -37.88 31.93
CA ALA A 825 -20.91 -38.01 33.10
C ALA A 825 -20.29 -39.42 33.19
N PRO A 826 -19.10 -39.57 33.81
CA PRO A 826 -18.43 -40.86 33.93
C PRO A 826 -19.32 -41.93 34.60
N GLY A 827 -19.53 -43.06 33.93
CA GLY A 827 -20.29 -44.21 34.42
C GLY A 827 -21.70 -44.37 33.84
N GLU A 828 -22.22 -43.37 33.11
CA GLU A 828 -23.58 -43.41 32.55
C GLU A 828 -23.74 -44.28 31.28
N GLU A 829 -22.65 -44.75 30.66
CA GLU A 829 -22.73 -45.45 29.37
C GLU A 829 -23.51 -46.78 29.42
N LYS A 830 -23.33 -47.58 30.48
CA LYS A 830 -24.08 -48.84 30.64
C LYS A 830 -25.59 -48.62 30.70
N LYS A 831 -26.01 -47.48 31.25
CA LYS A 831 -27.41 -47.09 31.35
C LYS A 831 -27.97 -46.67 29.99
N PHE A 832 -27.17 -45.94 29.22
CA PHE A 832 -27.50 -45.55 27.85
C PHE A 832 -27.68 -46.78 26.93
N GLU A 833 -26.79 -47.77 27.01
CA GLU A 833 -26.90 -49.03 26.25
C GLU A 833 -28.20 -49.81 26.56
N LEU A 834 -28.63 -49.82 27.83
CA LEU A 834 -29.88 -50.47 28.25
C LEU A 834 -31.12 -49.75 27.70
N LEU A 835 -31.11 -48.41 27.70
CA LEU A 835 -32.16 -47.59 27.09
C LEU A 835 -32.30 -47.88 25.59
N ALA A 836 -31.17 -47.90 24.88
CA ALA A 836 -31.14 -48.21 23.45
C ALA A 836 -31.73 -49.59 23.16
N LYS A 837 -31.37 -50.61 23.95
CA LYS A 837 -31.91 -51.96 23.79
C LYS A 837 -33.44 -52.01 23.98
N ALA A 838 -33.98 -51.28 24.95
CA ALA A 838 -35.42 -51.24 25.21
C ALA A 838 -36.22 -50.66 24.02
N LEU A 839 -35.68 -49.62 23.37
CA LEU A 839 -36.26 -49.01 22.17
C LEU A 839 -36.15 -49.95 20.96
N SER A 840 -35.00 -50.60 20.78
CA SER A 840 -34.79 -51.55 19.69
C SER A 840 -35.74 -52.76 19.77
N ASP A 841 -36.05 -53.25 20.98
CA ASP A 841 -36.92 -54.42 21.18
C ASP A 841 -38.42 -54.09 20.98
N ARG A 842 -38.81 -52.81 20.99
CA ARG A 842 -40.21 -52.39 20.99
C ARG A 842 -40.44 -51.16 20.10
N SER A 843 -40.74 -51.40 18.83
CA SER A 843 -40.96 -50.34 17.84
C SER A 843 -42.15 -49.40 18.07
N GLN A 844 -43.00 -49.69 19.06
CA GLN A 844 -44.15 -48.86 19.43
C GLN A 844 -43.82 -47.85 20.53
N LEU A 845 -42.62 -47.94 21.13
CA LEU A 845 -42.18 -46.98 22.15
C LEU A 845 -41.68 -45.70 21.49
N LEU A 846 -42.06 -44.57 22.07
CA LEU A 846 -41.53 -43.26 21.75
C LEU A 846 -40.65 -42.79 22.91
N LEU A 847 -39.44 -42.34 22.64
CA LEU A 847 -38.57 -41.66 23.60
C LEU A 847 -38.67 -40.15 23.39
N ASN A 848 -39.08 -39.46 24.43
CA ASN A 848 -39.10 -38.01 24.50
C ASN A 848 -37.91 -37.52 25.33
N VAL A 849 -36.94 -36.88 24.67
CA VAL A 849 -35.70 -36.40 25.29
C VAL A 849 -35.82 -34.90 25.57
N ARG A 850 -35.77 -34.50 26.84
CA ARG A 850 -35.73 -33.09 27.23
C ARG A 850 -34.30 -32.70 27.59
N GLY A 851 -33.63 -31.95 26.73
CA GLY A 851 -32.36 -31.33 27.08
C GLY A 851 -32.53 -30.33 28.22
N SER A 852 -31.72 -30.44 29.27
CA SER A 852 -31.83 -29.54 30.42
C SER A 852 -30.47 -29.01 30.89
N VAL A 853 -30.49 -27.78 31.41
CA VAL A 853 -29.34 -27.12 32.03
C VAL A 853 -29.68 -26.66 33.46
N ALA A 854 -28.66 -26.56 34.29
CA ALA A 854 -28.70 -25.97 35.62
C ALA A 854 -27.93 -24.63 35.58
N PRO A 855 -28.63 -23.47 35.54
CA PRO A 855 -28.02 -22.18 35.22
C PRO A 855 -26.74 -21.87 35.98
N GLU A 856 -26.71 -22.04 37.30
CA GLU A 856 -25.53 -21.71 38.11
C GLU A 856 -24.28 -22.54 37.76
N LEU A 857 -24.44 -23.85 37.55
CA LEU A 857 -23.32 -24.75 37.24
C LEU A 857 -22.92 -24.69 35.77
N ASP A 858 -23.90 -24.60 34.87
CA ASP A 858 -23.68 -24.60 33.43
C ASP A 858 -23.15 -23.26 32.91
N GLU A 859 -23.61 -22.14 33.47
CA GLU A 859 -23.08 -20.82 33.13
C GLU A 859 -21.59 -20.73 33.51
N LEU A 860 -21.24 -21.17 34.72
CA LEU A 860 -19.85 -21.23 35.15
C LEU A 860 -19.03 -22.17 34.26
N GLY A 861 -19.58 -23.33 33.88
CA GLY A 861 -18.94 -24.28 32.97
C GLY A 861 -18.64 -23.67 31.59
N LEU A 862 -19.62 -23.01 30.96
CA LEU A 862 -19.47 -22.34 29.66
C LEU A 862 -18.45 -21.21 29.70
N LYS A 863 -18.51 -20.35 30.73
CA LYS A 863 -17.52 -19.28 30.91
C LYS A 863 -16.12 -19.84 31.13
N SER A 864 -16.01 -20.92 31.91
CA SER A 864 -14.74 -21.61 32.15
C SER A 864 -14.17 -22.19 30.85
N GLN A 865 -15.00 -22.76 29.98
CA GLN A 865 -14.56 -23.27 28.69
C GLN A 865 -14.04 -22.15 27.77
N LYS A 866 -14.75 -21.01 27.71
CA LYS A 866 -14.29 -19.82 26.97
C LYS A 866 -12.94 -19.31 27.51
N LEU A 867 -12.76 -19.33 28.82
CA LEU A 867 -11.49 -19.00 29.47
C LEU A 867 -10.39 -20.02 29.15
N PHE A 868 -10.67 -21.33 29.23
CA PHE A 868 -9.72 -22.41 28.94
C PHE A 868 -9.21 -22.37 27.49
N ASN A 869 -10.11 -22.09 26.55
CA ASN A 869 -9.76 -21.92 25.14
C ASN A 869 -8.84 -20.71 24.92
N LYS A 870 -9.11 -19.60 25.64
CA LYS A 870 -8.27 -18.38 25.59
C LYS A 870 -6.85 -18.61 26.10
N VAL A 871 -6.65 -19.55 27.04
CA VAL A 871 -5.32 -19.92 27.57
C VAL A 871 -4.73 -21.17 26.90
N GLY A 872 -5.33 -21.68 25.83
CA GLY A 872 -4.79 -22.77 25.02
C GLY A 872 -4.77 -24.16 25.70
N LEU A 873 -5.64 -24.39 26.68
CA LEU A 873 -5.76 -25.70 27.34
C LEU A 873 -6.50 -26.71 26.45
N ARG A 874 -6.04 -27.97 26.44
CA ARG A 874 -6.68 -29.08 25.70
C ARG A 874 -7.92 -29.59 26.46
N ASP A 875 -8.93 -30.06 25.73
CA ASP A 875 -10.21 -30.52 26.31
C ASP A 875 -10.07 -31.65 27.35
N ASN A 876 -9.03 -32.49 27.26
CA ASN A 876 -8.79 -33.61 28.18
C ASN A 876 -7.81 -33.29 29.32
N ALA A 877 -7.44 -32.02 29.53
CA ALA A 877 -6.52 -31.63 30.60
C ALA A 877 -7.07 -32.03 31.97
N SER A 878 -6.20 -32.62 32.81
CA SER A 878 -6.53 -33.00 34.18
C SER A 878 -6.82 -31.77 35.04
N ILE A 879 -7.56 -31.96 36.15
CA ILE A 879 -7.91 -30.87 37.08
C ILE A 879 -6.65 -30.10 37.53
N ARG A 880 -5.53 -30.79 37.79
CA ARG A 880 -4.28 -30.13 38.21
C ARG A 880 -3.61 -29.32 37.11
N GLU A 881 -3.64 -29.79 35.86
CA GLU A 881 -3.11 -29.02 34.73
C GLU A 881 -3.93 -27.75 34.51
N ARG A 882 -5.26 -27.85 34.62
CA ARG A 882 -6.17 -26.70 34.54
C ARG A 882 -5.91 -25.69 35.67
N ILE A 883 -5.79 -26.15 36.92
CA ILE A 883 -5.41 -25.29 38.06
C ILE A 883 -4.08 -24.58 37.80
N THR A 884 -3.05 -25.31 37.37
CA THR A 884 -1.70 -24.73 37.18
C THR A 884 -1.70 -23.63 36.13
N ALA A 885 -2.37 -23.86 34.99
CA ALA A 885 -2.50 -22.88 33.93
C ALA A 885 -3.32 -21.67 34.35
N LEU A 886 -4.45 -21.87 35.04
CA LEU A 886 -5.27 -20.78 35.54
C LEU A 886 -4.58 -19.98 36.64
N GLU A 887 -3.86 -20.62 37.57
CA GLU A 887 -3.10 -19.91 38.61
C GLU A 887 -1.99 -19.04 38.01
N SER A 888 -1.30 -19.55 36.99
CA SER A 888 -0.30 -18.78 36.23
C SER A 888 -0.96 -17.56 35.56
N GLN A 889 -2.08 -17.77 34.89
CA GLN A 889 -2.82 -16.70 34.21
C GLN A 889 -3.36 -15.66 35.21
N TYR A 890 -3.91 -16.12 36.34
CA TYR A 890 -4.43 -15.28 37.40
C TYR A 890 -3.32 -14.41 38.01
N SER A 891 -2.16 -15.00 38.31
CA SER A 891 -1.01 -14.27 38.83
C SER A 891 -0.48 -13.24 37.83
N GLN A 892 -0.51 -13.54 36.52
CA GLN A 892 -0.16 -12.56 35.49
C GLN A 892 -1.17 -11.40 35.39
N GLN A 893 -2.47 -11.67 35.52
CA GLN A 893 -3.53 -10.66 35.35
C GLN A 893 -3.76 -9.80 36.59
N GLN A 894 -3.81 -10.42 37.78
CA GLN A 894 -4.18 -9.76 39.03
C GLN A 894 -3.02 -9.67 40.04
N GLY A 895 -1.87 -10.28 39.73
CA GLY A 895 -0.68 -10.30 40.58
C GLY A 895 -0.65 -11.47 41.57
N GLN A 896 0.55 -11.90 41.96
CA GLN A 896 0.76 -13.03 42.88
C GLN A 896 0.07 -12.84 44.24
N ALA A 897 0.02 -11.60 44.75
CA ALA A 897 -0.64 -11.29 46.02
C ALA A 897 -2.16 -11.50 45.97
N ALA A 898 -2.81 -11.26 44.82
CA ALA A 898 -4.24 -11.51 44.64
C ALA A 898 -4.53 -13.01 44.64
N LEU A 899 -3.69 -13.81 43.96
CA LEU A 899 -3.81 -15.27 43.98
C LEU A 899 -3.64 -15.85 45.39
N ASP A 900 -2.67 -15.35 46.15
CA ASP A 900 -2.43 -15.79 47.53
C ASP A 900 -3.60 -15.41 48.46
N ASN A 901 -4.17 -14.20 48.30
CA ASN A 901 -5.37 -13.78 49.01
C ASN A 901 -6.59 -14.64 48.65
N LEU A 902 -6.77 -14.98 47.37
CA LEU A 902 -7.84 -15.86 46.91
C LEU A 902 -7.70 -17.25 47.54
N LYS A 903 -6.49 -17.84 47.51
CA LYS A 903 -6.18 -19.12 48.18
C LYS A 903 -6.47 -19.08 49.68
N GLN A 904 -6.15 -17.96 50.34
CA GLN A 904 -6.37 -17.78 51.78
C GLN A 904 -7.85 -17.59 52.12
N SER A 905 -8.61 -16.89 51.27
CA SER A 905 -10.06 -16.67 51.46
C SER A 905 -10.90 -17.91 51.18
N ALA A 906 -10.42 -18.78 50.28
CA ALA A 906 -11.09 -20.01 49.90
C ALA A 906 -10.87 -21.15 50.92
N GLY A 907 -9.75 -21.14 51.65
CA GLY A 907 -9.50 -22.07 52.75
C GLY A 907 -10.28 -21.70 54.02
N LYS A 908 -11.13 -22.61 54.53
CA LYS A 908 -11.70 -22.45 55.87
C LYS A 908 -10.57 -22.32 56.89
N THR A 909 -10.69 -21.39 57.83
CA THR A 909 -9.76 -21.18 58.96
C THR A 909 -9.26 -22.51 59.55
N GLY A 910 -8.01 -22.86 59.26
CA GLY A 910 -7.38 -24.12 59.66
C GLY A 910 -6.63 -24.79 58.49
N ASN A 911 -5.76 -25.75 58.79
CA ASN A 911 -4.83 -26.39 57.84
C ASN A 911 -5.49 -27.33 56.80
N GLU A 912 -6.78 -27.17 56.48
CA GLU A 912 -7.50 -27.99 55.49
C GLU A 912 -7.48 -27.28 54.13
N ARG A 913 -6.69 -27.82 53.20
CA ARG A 913 -6.65 -27.39 51.79
C ARG A 913 -7.99 -27.79 51.13
N LEU A 914 -8.61 -26.86 50.39
CA LEU A 914 -9.73 -27.19 49.49
C LEU A 914 -9.33 -28.34 48.56
N ASP A 915 -10.27 -29.23 48.25
CA ASP A 915 -10.04 -30.24 47.23
C ASP A 915 -9.82 -29.56 45.86
N ASP A 916 -9.11 -30.26 44.98
CA ASP A 916 -8.72 -29.73 43.67
C ASP A 916 -9.96 -29.34 42.82
N GLY A 917 -11.11 -29.99 43.01
CA GLY A 917 -12.37 -29.66 42.32
C GLY A 917 -12.95 -28.31 42.75
N THR A 918 -13.14 -28.14 44.06
CA THR A 918 -13.67 -26.88 44.63
C THR A 918 -12.71 -25.70 44.42
N TRP A 919 -11.39 -25.95 44.41
CA TRP A 919 -10.42 -24.91 44.10
C TRP A 919 -10.48 -24.46 42.64
N LEU A 920 -10.60 -25.41 41.70
CA LEU A 920 -10.77 -25.09 40.27
C LEU A 920 -12.05 -24.27 40.06
N GLU A 921 -13.15 -24.63 40.72
CA GLU A 921 -14.42 -23.89 40.66
C GLU A 921 -14.28 -22.46 41.20
N THR A 922 -13.63 -22.29 42.36
CA THR A 922 -13.41 -20.97 42.97
C THR A 922 -12.57 -20.07 42.07
N LEU A 923 -11.48 -20.61 41.53
CA LEU A 923 -10.58 -19.89 40.63
C LEU A 923 -11.27 -19.51 39.32
N ALA A 924 -12.01 -20.46 38.72
CA ALA A 924 -12.76 -20.19 37.50
C ALA A 924 -13.87 -19.15 37.72
N LYS A 925 -14.58 -19.20 38.85
CA LYS A 925 -15.65 -18.26 39.19
C LYS A 925 -15.13 -16.83 39.33
N ASP A 926 -13.97 -16.64 39.94
CA ASP A 926 -13.35 -15.32 40.08
C ASP A 926 -12.85 -14.79 38.72
N MET A 927 -12.17 -15.64 37.94
CA MET A 927 -11.65 -15.27 36.61
C MET A 927 -12.73 -15.03 35.56
N THR A 928 -13.95 -15.51 35.79
CA THR A 928 -15.06 -15.40 34.84
C THR A 928 -16.14 -14.40 35.27
N ALA A 929 -15.91 -13.63 36.34
CA ALA A 929 -16.88 -12.67 36.85
C ALA A 929 -17.33 -11.64 35.79
N ASP A 930 -16.40 -11.14 34.97
CA ASP A 930 -16.66 -10.15 33.92
C ASP A 930 -16.95 -10.79 32.54
N VAL A 931 -16.94 -12.12 32.44
CA VAL A 931 -17.23 -12.80 31.17
C VAL A 931 -18.73 -12.84 30.96
N SER A 932 -19.22 -12.05 30.01
CA SER A 932 -20.61 -12.12 29.54
C SER A 932 -20.80 -13.28 28.57
N LEU A 933 -21.94 -13.97 28.70
CA LEU A 933 -22.43 -14.95 27.72
C LEU A 933 -23.65 -14.35 27.00
N PRO A 934 -23.85 -14.68 25.71
CA PRO A 934 -25.11 -14.39 25.03
C PRO A 934 -26.30 -14.95 25.83
N PRO A 935 -27.45 -14.24 25.90
CA PRO A 935 -28.65 -14.68 26.62
C PRO A 935 -29.12 -16.11 26.28
N GLU A 936 -28.86 -16.55 25.05
CA GLU A 936 -29.24 -17.83 24.45
C GLU A 936 -28.26 -18.99 24.74
N ALA A 937 -27.08 -18.73 25.32
CA ALA A 937 -26.01 -19.74 25.45
C ALA A 937 -26.44 -20.99 26.27
N LEU A 938 -27.21 -20.78 27.34
CA LEU A 938 -27.75 -21.86 28.17
C LEU A 938 -28.80 -22.69 27.41
N ASP A 939 -29.65 -22.06 26.60
CA ASP A 939 -30.64 -22.77 25.81
C ASP A 939 -29.98 -23.59 24.70
N GLN A 940 -28.93 -23.06 24.07
CA GLN A 940 -28.11 -23.80 23.12
C GLN A 940 -27.48 -25.04 23.76
N LEU A 941 -26.88 -24.92 24.95
CA LEU A 941 -26.32 -26.07 25.66
C LEU A 941 -27.39 -27.11 26.01
N ALA A 942 -28.57 -26.68 26.43
CA ALA A 942 -29.70 -27.59 26.70
C ALA A 942 -30.09 -28.36 25.43
N LYS A 943 -30.24 -27.67 24.30
CA LYS A 943 -30.53 -28.29 22.99
C LYS A 943 -29.46 -29.31 22.60
N GLN A 944 -28.18 -28.94 22.69
CA GLN A 944 -27.04 -29.80 22.38
C GLN A 944 -27.03 -31.09 23.21
N ARG A 945 -27.37 -31.02 24.50
CA ARG A 945 -27.44 -32.21 25.38
C ARG A 945 -28.51 -33.20 24.93
N GLY A 946 -29.72 -32.71 24.64
CA GLY A 946 -30.79 -33.58 24.15
C GLY A 946 -30.46 -34.14 22.77
N ALA A 947 -29.90 -33.32 21.88
CA ALA A 947 -29.44 -33.75 20.56
C ALA A 947 -28.36 -34.83 20.65
N MET A 948 -27.40 -34.72 21.57
CA MET A 948 -26.36 -35.73 21.78
C MET A 948 -26.95 -37.10 22.13
N LEU A 949 -27.90 -37.17 23.09
CA LEU A 949 -28.56 -38.43 23.44
C LEU A 949 -29.29 -39.02 22.24
N HIS A 950 -30.04 -38.18 21.55
CA HIS A 950 -30.80 -38.61 20.39
C HIS A 950 -29.87 -39.16 19.30
N ASP A 951 -28.83 -38.42 18.94
CA ASP A 951 -27.93 -38.78 17.84
C ASP A 951 -27.17 -40.07 18.12
N ARG A 952 -26.75 -40.28 19.36
CA ARG A 952 -26.12 -41.53 19.75
C ARG A 952 -27.09 -42.70 19.68
N LEU A 953 -28.34 -42.57 20.14
CA LEU A 953 -29.36 -43.62 19.97
C LEU A 953 -29.61 -43.95 18.50
N ALA A 954 -29.76 -42.93 17.66
CA ALA A 954 -30.03 -43.11 16.24
C ALA A 954 -28.82 -43.71 15.48
N LYS A 955 -27.61 -43.20 15.70
CA LYS A 955 -26.41 -43.55 14.91
C LYS A 955 -25.61 -44.72 15.46
N GLU A 956 -25.43 -44.80 16.78
CA GLU A 956 -24.64 -45.88 17.41
C GLU A 956 -25.47 -47.15 17.60
N PHE A 957 -26.78 -47.00 17.85
CA PHE A 957 -27.67 -48.11 18.18
C PHE A 957 -28.76 -48.39 17.13
N ASN A 958 -28.77 -47.64 16.01
CA ASN A 958 -29.74 -47.79 14.90
C ASN A 958 -31.21 -47.72 15.34
N ILE A 959 -31.52 -46.94 16.37
CA ILE A 959 -32.92 -46.72 16.77
C ILE A 959 -33.61 -45.89 15.70
N PRO A 960 -34.75 -46.36 15.14
CA PRO A 960 -35.52 -45.62 14.16
C PRO A 960 -35.85 -44.22 14.64
N ASP A 961 -35.65 -43.22 13.77
CA ASP A 961 -35.82 -41.83 14.15
C ASP A 961 -37.29 -41.53 14.51
N ASP A 962 -38.26 -42.23 13.90
CA ASP A 962 -39.69 -42.16 14.22
C ASP A 962 -40.09 -42.65 15.63
N GLN A 963 -39.14 -43.18 16.41
CA GLN A 963 -39.30 -43.48 17.84
C GLN A 963 -38.71 -42.40 18.75
N LEU A 964 -37.97 -41.43 18.21
CA LEU A 964 -37.17 -40.51 19.01
C LEU A 964 -37.64 -39.07 18.76
N PHE A 965 -38.00 -38.38 19.85
CA PHE A 965 -38.57 -37.03 19.84
C PHE A 965 -37.85 -36.13 20.84
N MET A 966 -37.72 -34.86 20.49
CA MET A 966 -37.08 -33.85 21.33
C MET A 966 -38.14 -32.97 21.98
N LEU A 967 -38.07 -32.87 23.31
CA LEU A 967 -38.89 -31.95 24.08
C LEU A 967 -38.24 -30.56 24.14
N ALA A 968 -39.05 -29.54 24.43
CA ALA A 968 -38.57 -28.17 24.66
C ALA A 968 -37.49 -28.14 25.75
N PRO A 969 -36.35 -27.45 25.51
CA PRO A 969 -35.27 -27.38 26.48
C PRO A 969 -35.71 -26.70 27.77
N SER A 970 -35.13 -27.10 28.89
CA SER A 970 -35.48 -26.57 30.22
C SER A 970 -34.24 -26.11 31.00
N ARG A 971 -34.41 -25.06 31.80
CA ARG A 971 -33.38 -24.53 32.70
C ARG A 971 -33.53 -25.03 34.15
N ASP A 972 -34.34 -26.07 34.37
CA ASP A 972 -34.67 -26.59 35.71
C ASP A 972 -34.03 -27.96 35.98
N ALA A 973 -32.83 -28.21 35.44
CA ALA A 973 -32.15 -29.48 35.64
C ALA A 973 -31.82 -29.71 37.12
N LYS A 974 -32.04 -30.94 37.60
CA LYS A 974 -31.57 -31.35 38.94
C LYS A 974 -30.04 -31.47 38.92
N THR A 975 -29.40 -31.12 40.02
CA THR A 975 -27.94 -31.22 40.14
C THR A 975 -27.55 -32.24 41.21
N VAL A 976 -26.42 -32.91 40.99
CA VAL A 976 -25.79 -33.77 41.99
C VAL A 976 -24.39 -33.24 42.24
N THR A 977 -24.16 -32.70 43.43
CA THR A 977 -22.86 -32.15 43.86
C THR A 977 -22.39 -32.91 45.10
N THR A 978 -21.40 -33.78 44.94
CA THR A 978 -20.69 -34.49 46.01
C THR A 978 -19.18 -34.29 45.86
N ALA A 979 -18.39 -34.65 46.87
CA ALA A 979 -16.93 -34.46 46.87
C ALA A 979 -16.21 -35.07 45.63
N ASP A 980 -16.83 -36.06 44.98
CA ASP A 980 -16.25 -36.75 43.82
C ASP A 980 -17.05 -36.56 42.50
N LYS A 981 -18.19 -35.85 42.53
CA LYS A 981 -19.10 -35.72 41.36
C LYS A 981 -19.81 -34.39 41.32
N ILE A 982 -19.69 -33.66 40.21
CA ILE A 982 -20.56 -32.52 39.86
C ILE A 982 -21.27 -32.90 38.56
N GLN A 983 -22.59 -33.02 38.60
CA GLN A 983 -23.39 -33.53 37.48
C GLN A 983 -24.70 -32.76 37.31
N VAL A 984 -25.10 -32.58 36.05
CA VAL A 984 -26.42 -32.04 35.67
C VAL A 984 -27.29 -33.19 35.16
N ILE A 985 -28.46 -33.36 35.75
CA ILE A 985 -29.36 -34.49 35.47
C ILE A 985 -30.41 -34.07 34.45
N VAL A 986 -30.45 -34.80 33.34
CA VAL A 986 -31.32 -34.56 32.18
C VAL A 986 -32.37 -35.67 32.11
N PRO A 987 -33.66 -35.39 32.32
CA PRO A 987 -34.73 -36.38 32.29
C PRO A 987 -35.15 -36.75 30.84
N PHE A 988 -35.72 -37.94 30.67
CA PHE A 988 -36.40 -38.36 29.45
C PHE A 988 -37.63 -39.22 29.79
N THR A 989 -38.66 -39.14 28.95
CA THR A 989 -39.93 -39.88 29.12
C THR A 989 -40.12 -40.90 28.00
N MET A 990 -40.84 -41.97 28.31
CA MET A 990 -41.19 -43.01 27.35
C MET A 990 -42.71 -43.09 27.21
N ASP A 991 -43.18 -42.94 25.98
CA ASP A 991 -44.59 -43.02 25.62
C ASP A 991 -44.83 -44.20 24.65
N ALA A 992 -46.09 -44.51 24.36
CA ALA A 992 -46.48 -45.46 23.32
C ALA A 992 -47.22 -44.72 22.21
N ARG A 993 -47.04 -45.15 20.96
CA ARG A 993 -47.79 -44.63 19.79
C ARG A 993 -49.30 -44.79 19.94
#